data_AF-A0A969Q250-F1
#
_entry.id   AF-A0A969Q250-F1
#
_cell.length_a   1.000
_cell.length_b   1.000
_cell.length_c   1.000
_cell.angle_alpha   90.00
_cell.angle_beta   90.00
_cell.angle_gamma   90.00
#
_symmetry.space_group_name_H-M   'P 1'
#
loop_
_entity.id
_entity.type
_entity.pdbx_description
1 polymer ?
#
loop_
_entity_poly.entity_id
_entity_poly.type
_entity_poly.pdbx_seq_one_letter_code
_entity_poly.pdbx_strand_id
1 'polypeptide(L)'
;MNSPSDSKSRLKLKSCSNINKELAREVGAGLFNLSAPFKAVVNPPLQFVDNGARSQLKPTARLLFVSSTIAAAEPSSFSVSQSVPPSNNIRQGKQVSIDGRIIPLAWTQQPASNSPTNIRTWIADVGLMQSAGVDLLNTADSTRQPVQWFGVSLTEARSLAARVTATYRYLDVTDFAKQAGWQISADGNTLRITSQTARITGIRQAPREWGDRIVVDLDRPAPWQVNWVQTPSPSPTPAPPNTPDDPTKPATAQPHTVAPLNPETRDDPTQPALPLPVAPAAAPIGQEWSIVLHAQVDRALIQRAFQTTKQVLSLKVEPAGSQTRVRVTIPLGWRPQVFSLGNPNRLVIDIRPDFLVEKDILWARGVRWRQQYQTLGTARFPVVSLEVNPRQTGVRIRPLLSNPPTDRGTAPLLQTAELAGTAAAINAGFFNRINRLALGAIRRDNRWLAGPILNRGAVAWNDRGEFIFDRLTLQETLITPTGQRLPISHLNSAYVQSGIGRYTPDWGTTYTPFSDNEIVVTVAGDRVVNQSPGGAAGQTNFPIPAGGYILALRSNLSPASQLTAGTLLRVETNTIPADFNRFPYILGGGPVLVKNSRVVLDAKVEGFSDAYVRQTAIRSAIARTAAGNLLIVAVHNRAGGAGPNFVELAQILQQMGAVEAVNLDGGSSTSLYLGGSLLDRPPSTAARVHNAIGIFIQP
;
A
#
# COMPACT_ATOMS: atom_id res chain seq x y z
N MET A 1 49.35 14.05 47.88
CA MET A 1 50.51 14.73 47.29
C MET A 1 50.71 14.15 45.89
N ASN A 2 50.77 14.87 44.76
CA ASN A 2 50.54 16.29 44.46
C ASN A 2 49.95 16.41 43.02
N SER A 3 49.08 17.40 42.79
CA SER A 3 48.88 18.06 41.47
C SER A 3 49.71 19.38 41.48
N PRO A 4 49.60 20.37 40.55
CA PRO A 4 48.89 20.46 39.24
C PRO A 4 49.69 21.20 38.11
N SER A 5 49.07 21.35 36.92
CA SER A 5 49.07 22.54 36.00
C SER A 5 48.53 22.06 34.63
N ASP A 6 47.48 22.57 33.97
CA ASP A 6 46.82 23.89 33.83
C ASP A 6 47.55 24.90 32.94
N SER A 7 47.06 25.08 31.71
CA SER A 7 47.28 26.27 30.89
C SER A 7 46.03 26.59 30.06
N LYS A 8 45.40 27.73 30.34
CA LYS A 8 44.17 28.22 29.69
C LYS A 8 44.47 29.15 28.52
N SER A 9 43.56 29.24 27.56
CA SER A 9 43.36 30.46 26.77
C SER A 9 41.89 30.66 26.40
N ARG A 10 41.23 31.62 27.08
CA ARG A 10 39.91 32.19 26.72
C ARG A 10 40.11 33.47 25.92
N LEU A 11 39.21 33.81 24.99
CA LEU A 11 38.78 35.16 24.54
C LEU A 11 37.94 35.00 23.24
N LYS A 12 36.85 35.71 22.93
CA LYS A 12 35.86 36.49 23.71
C LYS A 12 34.60 36.61 22.82
N LEU A 13 33.40 36.72 23.40
CA LEU A 13 32.20 37.14 22.66
C LEU A 13 32.29 38.64 22.28
N LYS A 14 31.79 39.01 21.10
CA LYS A 14 31.13 40.31 20.86
C LYS A 14 29.96 40.15 19.88
N SER A 15 28.86 40.79 20.24
CA SER A 15 27.67 41.03 19.42
C SER A 15 27.87 42.26 18.53
N CYS A 16 27.19 42.33 17.38
CA CYS A 16 26.40 43.50 17.02
C CYS A 16 25.42 43.20 15.87
N SER A 17 24.31 43.93 15.84
CA SER A 17 23.24 43.85 14.84
C SER A 17 23.35 44.93 13.76
N ASN A 18 22.53 44.79 12.72
CA ASN A 18 22.07 45.82 11.78
C ASN A 18 23.12 46.54 10.92
N ILE A 19 22.93 46.46 9.59
CA ILE A 19 22.68 47.63 8.72
C ILE A 19 22.00 47.15 7.43
N ASN A 20 21.19 48.02 6.85
CA ASN A 20 20.35 47.79 5.68
C ASN A 20 20.43 49.06 4.81
N LYS A 21 20.30 48.95 3.47
CA LYS A 21 20.38 50.06 2.48
C LYS A 21 21.77 50.73 2.35
N GLU A 22 22.16 51.41 1.27
CA GLU A 22 21.76 51.58 -0.15
C GLU A 22 23.09 52.00 -0.89
N LEU A 23 23.27 52.16 -2.21
CA LEU A 23 22.40 52.47 -3.35
C LEU A 23 22.94 51.78 -4.66
N ALA A 24 22.82 52.43 -5.83
CA ALA A 24 22.97 51.91 -7.20
C ALA A 24 23.85 52.79 -8.14
N ARG A 25 24.17 52.28 -9.35
CA ARG A 25 24.46 52.94 -10.66
C ARG A 25 24.73 51.83 -11.70
N GLU A 26 24.43 51.88 -13.01
CA GLU A 26 23.70 52.80 -13.92
C GLU A 26 23.22 51.94 -15.13
N VAL A 27 21.95 52.02 -15.61
CA VAL A 27 21.45 52.72 -16.84
C VAL A 27 22.04 52.19 -18.17
N GLY A 28 21.29 51.90 -19.27
CA GLY A 28 19.86 52.02 -19.65
C GLY A 28 19.55 51.07 -20.85
N ALA A 29 18.46 51.13 -21.64
CA ALA A 29 17.28 51.99 -21.77
C ALA A 29 16.06 51.14 -22.24
N GLY A 30 14.78 51.50 -21.96
CA GLY A 30 13.88 52.24 -22.88
C GLY A 30 13.23 51.31 -23.95
N LEU A 31 11.91 51.08 -24.01
CA LEU A 31 10.81 52.05 -24.15
C LEU A 31 9.40 51.50 -23.73
N PHE A 32 8.43 52.42 -23.66
CA PHE A 32 7.00 52.31 -23.30
C PHE A 32 6.14 51.57 -24.38
N ASN A 33 4.81 51.30 -24.29
CA ASN A 33 3.75 51.88 -23.45
C ASN A 33 2.44 51.02 -23.26
N LEU A 34 1.69 51.34 -22.21
CA LEU A 34 0.25 51.15 -21.87
C LEU A 34 -0.75 50.42 -22.81
N SER A 35 -1.59 49.52 -22.26
CA SER A 35 -3.04 49.75 -21.96
C SER A 35 -3.84 48.44 -21.70
N ALA A 36 -4.95 48.53 -20.95
CA ALA A 36 -5.85 47.43 -20.54
C ALA A 36 -7.29 47.65 -21.12
N PRO A 37 -8.35 46.83 -20.87
CA PRO A 37 -8.44 45.56 -20.11
C PRO A 37 -9.18 44.40 -20.86
N PHE A 38 -9.15 43.19 -20.30
CA PHE A 38 -9.98 42.06 -20.78
C PHE A 38 -11.36 42.01 -20.09
N LYS A 39 -12.44 41.85 -20.87
CA LYS A 39 -13.82 41.67 -20.36
C LYS A 39 -14.04 40.23 -19.88
N ALA A 40 -14.69 40.09 -18.72
CA ALA A 40 -15.33 38.84 -18.32
C ALA A 40 -16.67 38.66 -19.06
N VAL A 41 -16.97 37.44 -19.50
CA VAL A 41 -18.29 37.05 -20.00
C VAL A 41 -18.83 35.93 -19.12
N VAL A 42 -20.04 36.14 -18.60
CA VAL A 42 -20.77 35.19 -17.74
C VAL A 42 -21.82 34.48 -18.60
N ASN A 43 -21.82 33.14 -18.60
CA ASN A 43 -22.88 32.35 -19.23
C ASN A 43 -24.04 32.11 -18.25
N PRO A 44 -25.30 32.40 -18.63
CA PRO A 44 -26.48 31.99 -17.86
C PRO A 44 -26.88 30.53 -18.16
N PRO A 45 -27.69 29.88 -17.31
CA PRO A 45 -27.98 28.43 -17.38
C PRO A 45 -29.09 28.07 -18.37
N LEU A 46 -29.01 26.85 -18.91
CA LEU A 46 -30.05 26.22 -19.75
C LEU A 46 -31.17 25.65 -18.89
N GLN A 47 -32.43 25.93 -19.26
CA GLN A 47 -33.61 25.27 -18.71
C GLN A 47 -33.90 23.95 -19.45
N PHE A 48 -34.33 22.94 -18.71
CA PHE A 48 -34.94 21.73 -19.26
C PHE A 48 -36.43 21.96 -19.53
N VAL A 49 -36.90 21.53 -20.70
CA VAL A 49 -38.33 21.30 -20.96
C VAL A 49 -38.46 19.88 -21.51
N ASP A 50 -39.39 19.13 -20.91
CA ASP A 50 -39.71 17.75 -21.23
C ASP A 50 -40.75 17.68 -22.36
N ASN A 51 -40.64 16.66 -23.23
CA ASN A 51 -41.72 16.17 -24.10
C ASN A 51 -41.22 14.95 -24.90
N GLY A 52 -41.98 13.85 -24.85
CA GLY A 52 -41.60 12.57 -25.47
C GLY A 52 -42.41 12.15 -26.70
N ALA A 53 -42.18 10.89 -27.10
CA ALA A 53 -42.99 10.03 -27.98
C ALA A 53 -42.66 9.93 -29.50
N ARG A 54 -41.80 8.93 -29.80
CA ARG A 54 -42.03 7.77 -30.71
C ARG A 54 -42.16 7.88 -32.25
N SER A 55 -41.56 6.86 -32.89
CA SER A 55 -41.86 6.23 -34.20
C SER A 55 -41.38 6.99 -35.46
N GLN A 56 -41.04 6.40 -36.61
CA GLN A 56 -40.51 5.09 -37.08
C GLN A 56 -40.45 5.17 -38.64
N LEU A 57 -39.76 4.23 -39.30
CA LEU A 57 -39.80 3.91 -40.76
C LEU A 57 -39.11 4.82 -41.81
N LYS A 58 -38.33 4.14 -42.68
CA LYS A 58 -38.01 4.50 -44.09
C LYS A 58 -38.98 3.73 -45.02
N PRO A 59 -39.15 4.05 -46.34
CA PRO A 59 -38.25 3.46 -47.37
C PRO A 59 -37.99 4.27 -48.67
N THR A 60 -36.84 3.95 -49.27
CA THR A 60 -36.46 3.79 -50.72
C THR A 60 -37.21 4.49 -51.88
N ALA A 61 -36.48 5.19 -52.77
CA ALA A 61 -36.58 5.06 -54.25
C ALA A 61 -35.47 5.82 -55.05
N ARG A 62 -35.23 5.37 -56.30
CA ARG A 62 -34.48 6.04 -57.40
C ARG A 62 -35.40 6.03 -58.65
N LEU A 63 -35.13 6.63 -59.82
CA LEU A 63 -33.98 7.32 -60.43
C LEU A 63 -34.53 8.24 -61.57
N LEU A 64 -33.81 9.29 -62.02
CA LEU A 64 -33.48 9.57 -63.45
C LEU A 64 -32.97 11.01 -63.71
N PHE A 65 -32.16 11.16 -64.76
CA PHE A 65 -31.47 12.37 -65.23
C PHE A 65 -32.17 13.00 -66.45
N VAL A 66 -31.94 14.29 -66.74
CA VAL A 66 -31.52 14.79 -68.08
C VAL A 66 -30.56 16.00 -67.94
N SER A 67 -29.58 16.04 -68.85
CA SER A 67 -28.41 16.93 -68.99
C SER A 67 -28.66 18.40 -69.35
N SER A 68 -27.64 19.24 -69.12
CA SER A 68 -26.94 19.98 -70.20
C SER A 68 -25.61 20.59 -69.71
N THR A 69 -24.63 20.67 -70.60
CA THR A 69 -23.22 20.98 -70.31
C THR A 69 -22.76 22.26 -71.00
N ILE A 70 -22.00 23.11 -70.29
CA ILE A 70 -20.99 24.00 -70.88
C ILE A 70 -19.74 23.91 -70.00
N ALA A 71 -18.56 23.73 -70.61
CA ALA A 71 -17.30 23.56 -69.91
C ALA A 71 -16.53 24.89 -69.78
N ALA A 72 -15.82 25.07 -68.67
CA ALA A 72 -14.82 26.12 -68.48
C ALA A 72 -13.66 25.59 -67.61
N ALA A 73 -12.44 26.05 -67.92
CA ALA A 73 -11.12 25.54 -67.53
C ALA A 73 -10.90 25.10 -66.06
N GLU A 74 -10.07 24.06 -65.90
CA GLU A 74 -9.57 23.57 -64.60
C GLU A 74 -8.51 24.51 -63.98
N PRO A 75 -8.59 24.75 -62.66
CA PRO A 75 -7.43 25.08 -61.83
C PRO A 75 -7.00 23.88 -60.98
N SER A 76 -5.68 23.65 -60.91
CA SER A 76 -5.05 22.50 -60.25
C SER A 76 -5.39 22.41 -58.76
N SER A 77 -5.98 21.30 -58.34
CA SER A 77 -6.28 21.03 -56.93
C SER A 77 -5.03 20.55 -56.17
N PHE A 78 -4.50 21.41 -55.30
CA PHE A 78 -3.49 21.00 -54.31
C PHE A 78 -4.13 20.01 -53.32
N SER A 79 -3.87 18.72 -53.53
CA SER A 79 -4.19 17.68 -52.57
C SER A 79 -3.22 17.77 -51.37
N VAL A 80 -3.61 18.55 -50.36
CA VAL A 80 -2.97 18.47 -49.04
C VAL A 80 -3.26 17.08 -48.48
N SER A 81 -2.32 16.17 -48.68
CA SER A 81 -2.29 14.90 -47.98
C SER A 81 -2.05 15.19 -46.50
N GLN A 82 -3.14 15.32 -45.74
CA GLN A 82 -3.07 15.24 -44.29
C GLN A 82 -2.57 13.83 -43.97
N SER A 83 -1.27 13.73 -43.68
CA SER A 83 -0.68 12.52 -43.14
C SER A 83 -1.34 12.24 -41.78
N VAL A 84 -2.30 11.32 -41.78
CA VAL A 84 -2.78 10.72 -40.54
C VAL A 84 -1.55 10.21 -39.81
N PRO A 85 -1.26 10.68 -38.58
CA PRO A 85 -0.08 10.21 -37.85
C PRO A 85 -0.20 8.68 -37.71
N PRO A 86 0.89 7.92 -37.91
CA PRO A 86 0.81 6.48 -37.95
C PRO A 86 0.15 5.97 -36.68
N SER A 87 -0.87 5.12 -36.83
CA SER A 87 -1.53 4.48 -35.70
C SER A 87 -0.47 3.72 -34.91
N ASN A 88 -0.19 4.21 -33.70
CA ASN A 88 0.72 3.55 -32.77
C ASN A 88 0.11 2.21 -32.39
N ASN A 89 0.49 1.15 -33.11
CA ASN A 89 0.06 -0.23 -32.93
C ASN A 89 0.66 -0.83 -31.64
N ILE A 90 0.30 -0.23 -30.51
CA ILE A 90 0.69 -0.64 -29.17
C ILE A 90 -0.14 -1.86 -28.79
N ARG A 91 0.51 -3.00 -28.62
CA ARG A 91 -0.07 -4.18 -27.98
C ARG A 91 0.23 -4.12 -26.49
N GLN A 92 -0.69 -4.56 -25.65
CA GLN A 92 -0.50 -4.55 -24.19
C GLN A 92 -1.39 -5.60 -23.53
N GLY A 93 -1.01 -6.01 -22.33
CA GLY A 93 -1.79 -6.95 -21.53
C GLY A 93 -1.31 -7.04 -20.09
N LYS A 94 -2.08 -7.77 -19.28
CA LYS A 94 -1.84 -7.98 -17.84
C LYS A 94 -1.32 -9.38 -17.50
N GLN A 95 -1.04 -10.22 -18.49
CA GLN A 95 -0.57 -11.58 -18.28
C GLN A 95 0.72 -11.87 -19.05
N VAL A 96 1.65 -12.57 -18.40
CA VAL A 96 2.81 -13.18 -19.07
C VAL A 96 2.74 -14.69 -18.84
N SER A 97 2.88 -15.46 -19.91
CA SER A 97 3.09 -16.91 -19.86
C SER A 97 4.58 -17.18 -20.03
N ILE A 98 5.23 -17.72 -19.01
CA ILE A 98 6.62 -18.18 -19.09
C ILE A 98 6.58 -19.70 -19.20
N ASP A 99 7.02 -20.26 -20.32
CA ASP A 99 6.97 -21.71 -20.67
C ASP A 99 5.65 -22.40 -20.30
N GLY A 100 4.52 -21.74 -20.61
CA GLY A 100 3.18 -22.23 -20.33
C GLY A 100 2.59 -21.81 -18.97
N ARG A 101 3.39 -21.38 -18.00
CA ARG A 101 2.89 -20.86 -16.71
C ARG A 101 2.42 -19.41 -16.86
N ILE A 102 1.11 -19.18 -16.83
CA ILE A 102 0.49 -17.84 -16.86
C ILE A 102 0.57 -17.16 -15.49
N ILE A 103 0.95 -15.89 -15.47
CA ILE A 103 1.24 -15.08 -14.28
C ILE A 103 0.64 -13.67 -14.47
N PRO A 104 0.02 -13.05 -13.45
CA PRO A 104 -0.37 -11.64 -13.51
C PRO A 104 0.88 -10.76 -13.58
N LEU A 105 1.17 -10.23 -14.77
CA LEU A 105 2.35 -9.42 -15.06
C LEU A 105 2.04 -8.51 -16.26
N ALA A 106 2.15 -7.19 -16.04
CA ALA A 106 1.88 -6.21 -17.07
C ALA A 106 3.00 -6.14 -18.12
N TRP A 107 2.60 -6.02 -19.38
CA TRP A 107 3.52 -5.88 -20.51
C TRP A 107 2.94 -4.97 -21.61
N THR A 108 3.84 -4.44 -22.44
CA THR A 108 3.48 -3.69 -23.66
C THR A 108 4.50 -3.97 -24.77
N GLN A 109 4.04 -4.00 -26.01
CA GLN A 109 4.85 -4.02 -27.22
C GLN A 109 4.51 -2.82 -28.09
N GLN A 110 5.53 -2.20 -28.66
CA GLN A 110 5.38 -1.09 -29.60
C GLN A 110 6.53 -1.12 -30.61
N PRO A 111 6.37 -0.60 -31.83
CA PRO A 111 7.48 -0.42 -32.75
C PRO A 111 8.57 0.50 -32.16
N ALA A 112 9.82 0.28 -32.55
CA ALA A 112 10.92 1.19 -32.27
C ALA A 112 10.70 2.51 -33.03
N SER A 113 11.09 3.64 -32.43
CA SER A 113 10.89 4.98 -33.01
C SER A 113 11.55 5.17 -34.39
N ASN A 114 12.49 4.30 -34.77
CA ASN A 114 13.21 4.31 -36.03
C ASN A 114 12.82 3.18 -37.00
N SER A 115 11.90 2.27 -36.64
CA SER A 115 11.43 1.21 -37.54
C SER A 115 10.08 0.61 -37.12
N PRO A 116 9.06 0.62 -38.00
CA PRO A 116 7.76 0.02 -37.72
C PRO A 116 7.79 -1.52 -37.58
N THR A 117 8.83 -2.18 -38.08
CA THR A 117 8.98 -3.65 -38.02
C THR A 117 9.77 -4.13 -36.79
N ASN A 118 10.56 -3.25 -36.17
CA ASN A 118 11.37 -3.59 -34.99
C ASN A 118 10.53 -3.43 -33.71
N ILE A 119 9.79 -4.47 -33.31
CA ILE A 119 8.95 -4.44 -32.10
C ILE A 119 9.81 -4.49 -30.83
N ARG A 120 9.69 -3.47 -29.98
CA ARG A 120 10.25 -3.43 -28.63
C ARG A 120 9.24 -4.00 -27.63
N THR A 121 9.69 -4.93 -26.78
CA THR A 121 8.90 -5.55 -25.72
C THR A 121 9.29 -5.01 -24.35
N TRP A 122 8.28 -4.63 -23.58
CA TRP A 122 8.38 -3.96 -22.29
C TRP A 122 7.62 -4.76 -21.23
N ILE A 123 8.26 -5.11 -20.11
CA ILE A 123 7.66 -5.92 -19.02
C ILE A 123 7.85 -5.20 -17.69
N ALA A 124 6.85 -5.23 -16.80
CA ALA A 124 6.93 -4.58 -15.48
C ALA A 124 8.07 -5.17 -14.62
N ASP A 125 8.85 -4.31 -13.98
CA ASP A 125 10.18 -4.62 -13.43
C ASP A 125 10.16 -5.57 -12.24
N VAL A 126 9.42 -5.24 -11.17
CA VAL A 126 9.33 -6.07 -9.95
C VAL A 126 8.77 -7.46 -10.28
N GLY A 127 7.75 -7.53 -11.15
CA GLY A 127 7.15 -8.79 -11.55
C GLY A 127 8.07 -9.66 -12.42
N LEU A 128 8.88 -9.07 -13.31
CA LEU A 128 9.91 -9.79 -14.07
C LEU A 128 10.97 -10.40 -13.12
N MET A 129 11.41 -9.63 -12.13
CA MET A 129 12.35 -10.10 -11.09
C MET A 129 11.77 -11.30 -10.33
N GLN A 130 10.52 -11.21 -9.86
CA GLN A 130 9.89 -12.24 -9.05
C GLN A 130 9.49 -13.50 -9.82
N SER A 131 9.22 -13.40 -11.14
CA SER A 131 8.68 -14.51 -11.95
C SER A 131 9.71 -15.24 -12.83
N ALA A 132 10.77 -14.54 -13.24
CA ALA A 132 11.82 -15.07 -14.10
C ALA A 132 13.22 -15.09 -13.45
N GLY A 133 13.37 -14.46 -12.28
CA GLY A 133 14.62 -14.46 -11.52
C GLY A 133 15.67 -13.48 -12.03
N VAL A 134 15.25 -12.46 -12.81
CA VAL A 134 16.12 -11.38 -13.31
C VAL A 134 16.43 -10.41 -12.17
N ASP A 135 17.65 -10.44 -11.65
CA ASP A 135 18.00 -9.61 -10.50
C ASP A 135 18.13 -8.14 -10.90
N LEU A 136 17.36 -7.27 -10.23
CA LEU A 136 17.41 -5.82 -10.42
C LEU A 136 18.50 -5.23 -9.53
N LEU A 137 19.58 -4.75 -10.15
CA LEU A 137 20.69 -4.14 -9.43
C LEU A 137 20.39 -2.67 -9.11
N ASN A 138 21.25 -2.05 -8.29
CA ASN A 138 21.08 -0.66 -7.87
C ASN A 138 21.12 0.32 -9.05
N THR A 139 20.33 1.39 -8.97
CA THR A 139 20.33 2.48 -9.97
C THR A 139 19.95 3.82 -9.36
N ALA A 140 20.69 4.86 -9.74
CA ALA A 140 20.37 6.26 -9.42
C ALA A 140 19.60 6.97 -10.56
N ASP A 141 19.35 6.29 -11.68
CA ASP A 141 18.62 6.81 -12.85
C ASP A 141 17.35 5.99 -13.05
N SER A 142 16.18 6.62 -12.91
CA SER A 142 14.88 5.96 -13.08
C SER A 142 14.63 5.42 -14.49
N THR A 143 15.32 5.96 -15.50
CA THR A 143 15.20 5.57 -16.92
C THR A 143 16.11 4.40 -17.32
N ARG A 144 16.93 3.91 -16.37
CA ARG A 144 17.92 2.84 -16.61
C ARG A 144 17.84 1.78 -15.50
N GLN A 145 17.89 0.52 -15.86
CA GLN A 145 17.86 -0.59 -14.92
C GLN A 145 18.98 -1.59 -15.22
N PRO A 146 20.08 -1.59 -14.44
CA PRO A 146 21.09 -2.62 -14.52
C PRO A 146 20.53 -3.94 -13.99
N VAL A 147 20.88 -5.06 -14.63
CA VAL A 147 20.34 -6.39 -14.31
C VAL A 147 21.38 -7.51 -14.39
N GLN A 148 21.15 -8.59 -13.64
CA GLN A 148 21.92 -9.83 -13.72
C GLN A 148 21.00 -11.06 -13.84
N TRP A 149 21.34 -11.96 -14.77
CA TRP A 149 20.65 -13.24 -14.97
C TRP A 149 21.61 -14.27 -15.58
N PHE A 150 22.08 -15.23 -14.78
CA PHE A 150 23.11 -16.20 -15.15
C PHE A 150 24.38 -15.52 -15.71
N GLY A 151 24.76 -15.82 -16.96
CA GLY A 151 25.86 -15.17 -17.66
C GLY A 151 25.52 -13.81 -18.29
N VAL A 152 24.25 -13.42 -18.32
CA VAL A 152 23.81 -12.12 -18.83
C VAL A 152 23.92 -11.09 -17.70
N SER A 153 24.92 -10.21 -17.79
CA SER A 153 25.08 -9.07 -16.89
C SER A 153 25.07 -7.78 -17.71
N LEU A 154 24.16 -6.86 -17.39
CA LEU A 154 23.91 -5.64 -18.14
C LEU A 154 24.04 -4.44 -17.20
N THR A 155 25.24 -3.88 -17.13
CA THR A 155 25.60 -2.74 -16.28
C THR A 155 25.81 -1.45 -17.09
N GLU A 156 25.75 -0.30 -16.41
CA GLU A 156 26.10 1.02 -16.95
C GLU A 156 25.48 1.32 -18.34
N ALA A 157 26.30 1.59 -19.35
CA ALA A 157 25.87 1.90 -20.71
C ALA A 157 25.04 0.78 -21.38
N ARG A 158 25.10 -0.46 -20.89
CA ARG A 158 24.37 -1.63 -21.41
C ARG A 158 23.12 -2.01 -20.61
N SER A 159 22.81 -1.30 -19.52
CA SER A 159 21.61 -1.54 -18.70
C SER A 159 20.32 -1.41 -19.51
N LEU A 160 19.23 -2.06 -19.05
CA LEU A 160 17.92 -1.97 -19.71
C LEU A 160 17.39 -0.54 -19.67
N ALA A 161 16.70 -0.12 -20.74
CA ALA A 161 15.90 1.10 -20.72
C ALA A 161 14.65 0.88 -19.86
N ALA A 162 14.26 1.87 -19.06
CA ALA A 162 13.10 1.81 -18.19
C ALA A 162 12.17 2.99 -18.44
N ARG A 163 10.85 2.76 -18.36
CA ARG A 163 9.82 3.80 -18.46
C ARG A 163 8.72 3.59 -17.43
N VAL A 164 8.24 4.67 -16.84
CA VAL A 164 7.21 4.66 -15.78
C VAL A 164 5.86 5.05 -16.38
N THR A 165 4.80 4.34 -15.99
CA THR A 165 3.40 4.73 -16.18
C THR A 165 2.75 4.99 -14.82
N ALA A 166 1.45 5.30 -14.79
CA ALA A 166 0.76 5.59 -13.52
C ALA A 166 0.76 4.42 -12.50
N THR A 167 0.97 3.19 -12.96
CA THR A 167 0.87 1.97 -12.14
C THR A 167 2.14 1.11 -12.18
N TYR A 168 2.89 1.13 -13.30
CA TYR A 168 4.00 0.20 -13.54
C TYR A 168 5.26 0.91 -14.01
N ARG A 169 6.43 0.34 -13.69
CA ARG A 169 7.69 0.65 -14.36
C ARG A 169 8.06 -0.52 -15.24
N TYR A 170 8.17 -0.27 -16.54
CA TYR A 170 8.50 -1.28 -17.52
C TYR A 170 9.98 -1.22 -17.90
N LEU A 171 10.61 -2.38 -18.05
CA LEU A 171 11.94 -2.53 -18.64
C LEU A 171 11.81 -3.01 -20.09
N ASP A 172 12.61 -2.43 -20.99
CA ASP A 172 12.76 -2.93 -22.36
C ASP A 172 13.60 -4.22 -22.33
N VAL A 173 12.93 -5.35 -22.49
CA VAL A 173 13.56 -6.68 -22.44
C VAL A 173 13.98 -7.17 -23.83
N THR A 174 13.81 -6.39 -24.90
CA THR A 174 13.91 -6.88 -26.29
C THR A 174 15.25 -7.51 -26.63
N ASP A 175 16.35 -6.86 -26.25
CA ASP A 175 17.71 -7.35 -26.56
C ASP A 175 18.27 -8.24 -25.43
N PHE A 176 17.74 -8.11 -24.21
CA PHE A 176 17.97 -9.04 -23.12
C PHE A 176 17.40 -10.43 -23.46
N ALA A 177 16.16 -10.51 -23.96
CA ALA A 177 15.51 -11.74 -24.34
C ALA A 177 16.32 -12.51 -25.41
N LYS A 178 16.87 -11.80 -26.40
CA LYS A 178 17.77 -12.39 -27.41
C LYS A 178 19.01 -13.01 -26.78
N GLN A 179 19.68 -12.28 -25.86
CA GLN A 179 20.86 -12.78 -25.13
C GLN A 179 20.53 -13.93 -24.17
N ALA A 180 19.34 -13.92 -23.58
CA ALA A 180 18.82 -14.96 -22.69
C ALA A 180 18.30 -16.20 -23.44
N GLY A 181 18.26 -16.18 -24.78
CA GLY A 181 17.72 -17.26 -25.60
C GLY A 181 16.20 -17.40 -25.53
N TRP A 182 15.48 -16.34 -25.16
CA TRP A 182 14.03 -16.31 -25.03
C TRP A 182 13.35 -15.93 -26.35
N GLN A 183 12.34 -16.69 -26.74
CA GLN A 183 11.41 -16.36 -27.81
C GLN A 183 10.20 -15.64 -27.20
N ILE A 184 9.74 -14.55 -27.83
CA ILE A 184 8.63 -13.73 -27.35
C ILE A 184 7.56 -13.62 -28.45
N SER A 185 6.31 -13.90 -28.11
CA SER A 185 5.14 -13.61 -28.94
C SER A 185 4.01 -13.00 -28.10
N ALA A 186 3.12 -12.24 -28.75
CA ALA A 186 1.99 -11.60 -28.09
C ALA A 186 0.67 -12.19 -28.60
N ASP A 187 -0.20 -12.59 -27.67
CA ASP A 187 -1.45 -13.30 -27.90
C ASP A 187 -2.55 -12.70 -27.03
N GLY A 188 -3.28 -11.72 -27.59
CA GLY A 188 -4.29 -10.94 -26.87
C GLY A 188 -3.72 -10.27 -25.61
N ASN A 189 -4.24 -10.65 -24.44
CA ASN A 189 -3.81 -10.17 -23.12
C ASN A 189 -2.49 -10.82 -22.62
N THR A 190 -2.02 -11.89 -23.27
CA THR A 190 -0.89 -12.70 -22.80
C THR A 190 0.36 -12.49 -23.66
N LEU A 191 1.47 -12.09 -23.04
CA LEU A 191 2.79 -12.23 -23.64
C LEU A 191 3.30 -13.64 -23.38
N ARG A 192 3.59 -14.41 -24.43
CA ARG A 192 4.19 -15.74 -24.32
C ARG A 192 5.71 -15.60 -24.43
N ILE A 193 6.41 -16.08 -23.42
CA ILE A 193 7.87 -16.17 -23.34
C ILE A 193 8.22 -17.65 -23.29
N THR A 194 8.95 -18.13 -24.29
CA THR A 194 9.47 -19.50 -24.34
C THR A 194 10.98 -19.46 -24.21
N SER A 195 11.52 -20.09 -23.19
CA SER A 195 12.94 -20.31 -22.99
C SER A 195 13.37 -21.67 -23.59
N GLN A 196 14.68 -21.88 -23.75
CA GLN A 196 15.17 -23.20 -24.13
C GLN A 196 15.06 -24.16 -22.95
N THR A 197 14.47 -25.34 -23.14
CA THR A 197 14.36 -26.38 -22.10
C THR A 197 15.73 -26.72 -21.51
N ALA A 198 15.96 -26.30 -20.27
CA ALA A 198 17.16 -26.62 -19.53
C ALA A 198 17.07 -27.99 -18.86
N ARG A 199 18.23 -28.54 -18.48
CA ARG A 199 18.37 -29.76 -17.67
C ARG A 199 19.18 -29.46 -16.42
N ILE A 200 18.70 -29.95 -15.29
CA ILE A 200 19.46 -30.00 -14.04
C ILE A 200 20.47 -31.13 -14.16
N THR A 201 21.75 -30.79 -14.20
CA THR A 201 22.87 -31.74 -14.32
C THR A 201 23.40 -32.18 -12.97
N GLY A 202 23.16 -31.40 -11.92
CA GLY A 202 23.55 -31.73 -10.56
C GLY A 202 22.79 -30.94 -9.51
N ILE A 203 22.64 -31.53 -8.33
CA ILE A 203 22.19 -30.83 -7.12
C ILE A 203 23.15 -31.20 -5.99
N ARG A 204 23.63 -30.20 -5.25
CA ARG A 204 24.57 -30.38 -4.14
C ARG A 204 24.26 -29.42 -3.00
N GLN A 205 24.34 -29.94 -1.79
CA GLN A 205 24.11 -29.22 -0.54
C GLN A 205 25.42 -29.18 0.23
N ALA A 206 25.74 -28.05 0.86
CA ALA A 206 26.88 -27.93 1.76
C ALA A 206 26.59 -26.90 2.87
N PRO A 207 26.99 -27.17 4.12
CA PRO A 207 26.87 -26.20 5.21
C PRO A 207 27.79 -25.00 4.99
N ARG A 208 27.43 -23.87 5.61
CA ARG A 208 28.11 -22.58 5.60
C ARG A 208 28.01 -21.96 7.00
N GLU A 209 28.87 -20.99 7.29
CA GLU A 209 28.88 -20.32 8.60
C GLU A 209 27.53 -19.65 8.94
N TRP A 210 26.85 -19.12 7.94
CA TRP A 210 25.56 -18.44 8.06
C TRP A 210 24.33 -19.34 7.87
N GLY A 211 24.50 -20.63 7.50
CA GLY A 211 23.38 -21.50 7.13
C GLY A 211 23.75 -22.64 6.19
N ASP A 212 22.84 -23.01 5.28
CA ASP A 212 23.08 -24.06 4.28
C ASP A 212 23.03 -23.47 2.86
N ARG A 213 23.93 -23.92 1.97
CA ARG A 213 23.89 -23.60 0.54
C ARG A 213 23.48 -24.84 -0.26
N ILE A 214 22.42 -24.71 -1.05
CA ILE A 214 22.04 -25.66 -2.09
C ILE A 214 22.42 -25.04 -3.44
N VAL A 215 23.11 -25.79 -4.28
CA VAL A 215 23.45 -25.40 -5.66
C VAL A 215 22.78 -26.39 -6.61
N VAL A 216 22.05 -25.84 -7.58
CA VAL A 216 21.48 -26.55 -8.72
C VAL A 216 22.33 -26.21 -9.93
N ASP A 217 23.14 -27.16 -10.38
CA ASP A 217 23.98 -27.04 -11.57
C ASP A 217 23.12 -27.35 -12.82
N LEU A 218 23.23 -26.52 -13.87
CA LEU A 218 22.36 -26.52 -15.06
C LEU A 218 23.19 -26.56 -16.34
N ASP A 219 22.66 -27.18 -17.41
CA ASP A 219 23.30 -27.14 -18.73
C ASP A 219 23.24 -25.72 -19.36
N ARG A 220 22.10 -25.03 -19.20
CA ARG A 220 21.83 -23.68 -19.71
C ARG A 220 21.04 -22.82 -18.72
N PRO A 221 20.99 -21.48 -18.89
CA PRO A 221 20.15 -20.60 -18.10
C PRO A 221 18.66 -20.99 -18.17
N ALA A 222 17.93 -20.85 -17.08
CA ALA A 222 16.51 -21.20 -16.98
C ALA A 222 15.73 -20.18 -16.14
N PRO A 223 14.52 -19.75 -16.55
CA PRO A 223 13.65 -18.95 -15.69
C PRO A 223 13.34 -19.65 -14.37
N TRP A 224 13.28 -18.88 -13.28
CA TRP A 224 12.98 -19.40 -11.95
C TRP A 224 12.17 -18.41 -11.10
N GLN A 225 11.48 -18.93 -10.08
CA GLN A 225 10.82 -18.13 -9.05
C GLN A 225 10.85 -18.82 -7.68
N VAL A 226 10.62 -18.05 -6.61
CA VAL A 226 10.56 -18.53 -5.23
C VAL A 226 9.16 -18.35 -4.69
N ASN A 227 8.52 -19.44 -4.27
CA ASN A 227 7.20 -19.44 -3.66
C ASN A 227 7.28 -19.85 -2.18
N TRP A 228 6.49 -19.22 -1.32
CA TRP A 228 6.17 -19.79 -0.01
C TRP A 228 5.01 -20.79 -0.16
N VAL A 229 5.14 -21.96 0.46
CA VAL A 229 4.09 -22.98 0.45
C VAL A 229 3.29 -22.89 1.74
N GLN A 230 1.99 -22.66 1.60
CA GLN A 230 1.09 -22.63 2.73
C GLN A 230 0.87 -24.05 3.25
N THR A 231 1.53 -24.40 4.36
CA THR A 231 1.11 -25.53 5.19
C THR A 231 -0.32 -25.29 5.64
N PRO A 232 -1.25 -26.27 5.49
CA PRO A 232 -2.61 -26.11 5.99
C PRO A 232 -2.58 -25.85 7.50
N SER A 233 -3.04 -24.67 7.92
CA SER A 233 -3.51 -24.53 9.29
C SER A 233 -4.82 -25.32 9.39
N PRO A 234 -5.08 -26.07 10.49
CA PRO A 234 -6.41 -26.60 10.70
C PRO A 234 -7.41 -25.44 10.67
N SER A 235 -8.48 -25.60 9.88
CA SER A 235 -9.55 -24.61 9.78
C SER A 235 -10.10 -24.31 11.16
N PRO A 236 -10.33 -23.03 11.53
CA PRO A 236 -11.09 -22.74 12.74
C PRO A 236 -12.49 -23.33 12.58
N THR A 237 -12.85 -24.26 13.46
CA THR A 237 -14.24 -24.69 13.63
C THR A 237 -15.06 -23.43 13.97
N PRO A 238 -16.23 -23.19 13.35
CA PRO A 238 -17.02 -22.01 13.64
C PRO A 238 -17.33 -21.93 15.14
N ALA A 239 -16.83 -20.88 15.80
CA ALA A 239 -17.18 -20.62 17.19
C ALA A 239 -18.68 -20.26 17.27
N PRO A 240 -19.42 -20.73 18.28
CA PRO A 240 -20.83 -20.39 18.44
C PRO A 240 -21.02 -18.87 18.68
N PRO A 241 -22.20 -18.29 18.40
CA PRO A 241 -22.36 -16.84 18.19
C PRO A 241 -22.16 -15.91 19.41
N ASN A 242 -21.78 -16.44 20.58
CA ASN A 242 -21.70 -15.69 21.83
C ASN A 242 -20.32 -15.87 22.48
N THR A 243 -19.43 -14.90 22.28
CA THR A 243 -18.22 -14.72 23.11
C THR A 243 -18.27 -13.36 23.82
N PRO A 244 -17.72 -13.21 25.05
CA PRO A 244 -17.86 -11.96 25.82
C PRO A 244 -17.04 -10.78 25.29
N ASP A 245 -15.96 -11.04 24.56
CA ASP A 245 -14.91 -10.06 24.22
C ASP A 245 -15.21 -9.25 22.93
N ASP A 246 -16.46 -8.83 22.74
CA ASP A 246 -16.86 -8.01 21.59
C ASP A 246 -16.71 -6.51 21.90
N PRO A 247 -15.83 -5.74 21.20
CA PRO A 247 -15.67 -4.30 21.40
C PRO A 247 -16.91 -3.46 21.01
N THR A 248 -17.99 -4.10 20.52
CA THR A 248 -19.30 -3.45 20.36
C THR A 248 -20.08 -3.28 21.67
N LYS A 249 -19.68 -3.97 22.76
CA LYS A 249 -20.38 -3.89 24.06
C LYS A 249 -19.76 -2.81 24.97
N PRO A 250 -20.58 -1.97 25.64
CA PRO A 250 -20.08 -1.02 26.63
C PRO A 250 -19.54 -1.76 27.87
N ALA A 251 -18.42 -1.28 28.41
CA ALA A 251 -17.78 -1.89 29.57
C ALA A 251 -18.67 -1.81 30.82
N THR A 252 -19.15 -2.97 31.30
CA THR A 252 -19.82 -3.13 32.59
C THR A 252 -19.01 -4.08 33.47
N ALA A 253 -18.88 -3.75 34.76
CA ALA A 253 -18.03 -4.50 35.68
C ALA A 253 -18.76 -5.73 36.24
N GLN A 254 -18.39 -6.93 35.79
CA GLN A 254 -18.85 -8.20 36.37
C GLN A 254 -17.77 -9.30 36.36
N PRO A 255 -17.89 -10.33 37.25
CA PRO A 255 -16.75 -11.14 37.68
C PRO A 255 -16.44 -12.36 36.80
N HIS A 256 -15.20 -12.84 36.93
CA HIS A 256 -14.57 -13.84 36.05
C HIS A 256 -15.24 -15.22 36.06
N THR A 257 -15.68 -15.68 34.89
CA THR A 257 -15.77 -17.12 34.56
C THR A 257 -15.14 -17.34 33.17
N VAL A 258 -14.36 -18.42 33.01
CA VAL A 258 -13.48 -18.62 31.85
C VAL A 258 -14.12 -19.58 30.85
N ALA A 259 -14.32 -19.12 29.61
CA ALA A 259 -14.76 -19.92 28.48
C ALA A 259 -13.59 -20.18 27.48
N PRO A 260 -13.67 -21.20 26.59
CA PRO A 260 -12.59 -21.51 25.65
C PRO A 260 -12.42 -20.43 24.59
N LEU A 261 -11.19 -19.96 24.38
CA LEU A 261 -10.86 -18.83 23.50
C LEU A 261 -10.48 -19.24 22.07
N ASN A 262 -11.05 -18.54 21.08
CA ASN A 262 -10.70 -18.64 19.66
C ASN A 262 -9.30 -18.03 19.39
N PRO A 263 -8.38 -18.68 18.65
CA PRO A 263 -7.10 -18.08 18.25
C PRO A 263 -7.20 -16.75 17.48
N GLU A 264 -8.34 -16.44 16.85
CA GLU A 264 -8.49 -15.27 15.96
C GLU A 264 -8.78 -13.93 16.66
N THR A 265 -9.17 -13.91 17.95
CA THR A 265 -9.45 -12.66 18.70
C THR A 265 -8.19 -11.93 19.20
N ARG A 266 -7.00 -12.51 19.01
CA ARG A 266 -5.73 -12.07 19.63
C ARG A 266 -5.17 -10.71 19.21
N ASP A 267 -5.76 -10.05 18.21
CA ASP A 267 -5.17 -8.89 17.52
C ASP A 267 -5.97 -7.58 17.66
N ASP A 268 -6.97 -7.47 18.56
CA ASP A 268 -7.61 -6.18 18.85
C ASP A 268 -6.69 -5.29 19.72
N PRO A 269 -6.17 -4.16 19.20
CA PRO A 269 -5.27 -3.29 19.96
C PRO A 269 -5.97 -2.50 21.08
N THR A 270 -7.30 -2.58 21.21
CA THR A 270 -8.11 -1.89 22.23
C THR A 270 -8.38 -2.72 23.48
N GLN A 271 -8.07 -4.02 23.48
CA GLN A 271 -8.35 -4.91 24.61
C GLN A 271 -7.08 -5.30 25.41
N PRO A 272 -7.21 -5.64 26.71
CA PRO A 272 -6.14 -6.27 27.48
C PRO A 272 -5.90 -7.70 27.01
N ALA A 273 -4.63 -8.10 26.82
CA ALA A 273 -4.34 -9.52 26.63
C ALA A 273 -4.54 -10.28 27.96
N LEU A 274 -5.52 -11.19 27.99
CA LEU A 274 -5.70 -12.11 29.11
C LEU A 274 -4.46 -12.98 29.30
N PRO A 275 -3.93 -13.15 30.53
CA PRO A 275 -2.86 -14.10 30.80
C PRO A 275 -3.40 -15.52 30.68
N LEU A 276 -2.89 -16.29 29.72
CA LEU A 276 -3.28 -17.68 29.51
C LEU A 276 -2.19 -18.66 30.00
N PRO A 277 -2.53 -19.69 30.79
CA PRO A 277 -1.78 -20.93 30.79
C PRO A 277 -2.12 -21.71 29.51
N VAL A 278 -1.27 -21.61 28.49
CA VAL A 278 -1.42 -22.40 27.25
C VAL A 278 -0.45 -23.57 27.28
N ALA A 279 -0.98 -24.81 27.38
CA ALA A 279 -0.25 -25.97 26.90
C ALA A 279 -0.06 -25.80 25.38
N PRO A 280 1.17 -25.69 24.87
CA PRO A 280 1.38 -25.25 23.49
C PRO A 280 0.87 -26.31 22.52
N ALA A 281 -0.10 -25.94 21.69
CA ALA A 281 -0.28 -26.60 20.41
C ALA A 281 1.07 -26.55 19.69
N ALA A 282 1.58 -27.71 19.27
CA ALA A 282 2.93 -27.83 18.73
C ALA A 282 3.10 -26.87 17.55
N ALA A 283 3.90 -25.82 17.74
CA ALA A 283 4.19 -24.87 16.69
C ALA A 283 4.85 -25.62 15.51
N PRO A 284 4.51 -25.31 14.25
CA PRO A 284 5.14 -25.96 13.12
C PRO A 284 6.65 -25.75 13.19
N ILE A 285 7.41 -26.85 13.23
CA ILE A 285 8.86 -26.88 13.48
C ILE A 285 9.63 -26.12 12.36
N GLY A 286 8.99 -25.93 11.20
CA GLY A 286 9.46 -25.07 10.14
C GLY A 286 8.37 -24.64 9.18
N GLN A 287 8.81 -23.98 8.10
CA GLN A 287 8.02 -23.43 7.00
C GLN A 287 8.54 -24.02 5.68
N GLU A 288 7.66 -24.29 4.72
CA GLU A 288 8.06 -24.82 3.41
C GLU A 288 8.14 -23.72 2.33
N TRP A 289 9.21 -23.76 1.55
CA TRP A 289 9.44 -22.93 0.39
C TRP A 289 9.62 -23.82 -0.86
N SER A 290 9.13 -23.35 -2.00
CA SER A 290 9.22 -24.05 -3.29
C SER A 290 9.91 -23.14 -4.31
N ILE A 291 11.15 -23.46 -4.63
CA ILE A 291 11.90 -22.81 -5.71
C ILE A 291 11.54 -23.58 -7.00
N VAL A 292 10.91 -22.89 -7.95
CA VAL A 292 10.44 -23.49 -9.21
C VAL A 292 11.39 -23.07 -10.32
N LEU A 293 12.00 -24.04 -10.99
CA LEU A 293 12.90 -23.85 -12.12
C LEU A 293 12.27 -24.40 -13.40
N HIS A 294 12.48 -23.70 -14.51
CA HIS A 294 12.07 -24.12 -15.85
C HIS A 294 13.13 -25.03 -16.47
N ALA A 295 13.38 -26.14 -15.78
CA ALA A 295 14.36 -27.15 -16.15
C ALA A 295 13.80 -28.55 -15.86
N GLN A 296 14.13 -29.50 -16.73
CA GLN A 296 13.89 -30.93 -16.51
C GLN A 296 14.92 -31.49 -15.53
N VAL A 297 14.55 -32.53 -14.78
CA VAL A 297 15.42 -33.24 -13.83
C VAL A 297 15.41 -34.73 -14.13
N ASP A 298 16.59 -35.35 -14.15
CA ASP A 298 16.72 -36.78 -14.40
C ASP A 298 16.29 -37.62 -13.17
N ARG A 299 15.76 -38.83 -13.42
CA ARG A 299 15.19 -39.71 -12.36
C ARG A 299 16.14 -39.97 -11.20
N ALA A 300 17.44 -40.08 -11.46
CA ALA A 300 18.45 -40.31 -10.43
C ALA A 300 18.55 -39.16 -9.41
N LEU A 301 18.32 -37.91 -9.83
CA LEU A 301 18.33 -36.75 -8.93
C LEU A 301 17.02 -36.61 -8.14
N ILE A 302 15.89 -37.09 -8.69
CA ILE A 302 14.59 -37.15 -7.98
C ILE A 302 14.65 -38.15 -6.82
N GLN A 303 15.25 -39.33 -7.05
CA GLN A 303 15.34 -40.40 -6.06
C GLN A 303 16.46 -40.20 -5.02
N ARG A 304 17.25 -39.13 -5.14
CA ARG A 304 18.38 -38.87 -4.26
C ARG A 304 17.91 -38.41 -2.87
N ALA A 305 18.37 -39.10 -1.83
CA ALA A 305 18.26 -38.60 -0.47
C ALA A 305 19.20 -37.40 -0.26
N PHE A 306 18.66 -36.31 0.30
CA PHE A 306 19.41 -35.13 0.72
C PHE A 306 19.60 -35.15 2.24
N GLN A 307 20.69 -34.54 2.72
CA GLN A 307 21.00 -34.51 4.16
C GLN A 307 20.13 -33.47 4.86
N THR A 308 19.44 -33.87 5.93
CA THR A 308 18.81 -32.92 6.82
C THR A 308 19.84 -32.30 7.76
N THR A 309 19.68 -31.02 8.06
CA THR A 309 20.54 -30.24 8.96
C THR A 309 19.66 -29.49 9.97
N LYS A 310 20.26 -28.68 10.86
CA LYS A 310 19.48 -27.79 11.74
C LYS A 310 18.80 -26.65 10.96
N GLN A 311 19.26 -26.39 9.74
CA GLN A 311 18.86 -25.29 8.87
C GLN A 311 17.97 -25.75 7.71
N VAL A 312 18.14 -26.99 7.25
CA VAL A 312 17.33 -27.65 6.21
C VAL A 312 16.68 -28.89 6.83
N LEU A 313 15.43 -28.72 7.25
CA LEU A 313 14.64 -29.77 7.92
C LEU A 313 14.14 -30.84 6.93
N SER A 314 13.99 -30.47 5.66
CA SER A 314 13.70 -31.38 4.54
C SER A 314 14.09 -30.70 3.23
N LEU A 315 14.61 -31.48 2.28
CA LEU A 315 14.89 -31.06 0.91
C LEU A 315 14.38 -32.13 -0.06
N LYS A 316 13.50 -31.74 -0.98
CA LYS A 316 12.88 -32.62 -1.98
C LYS A 316 12.96 -31.99 -3.37
N VAL A 317 13.07 -32.83 -4.39
CA VAL A 317 13.17 -32.42 -5.79
C VAL A 317 12.07 -33.13 -6.57
N GLU A 318 11.07 -32.37 -7.02
CA GLU A 318 9.85 -32.90 -7.65
C GLU A 318 9.77 -32.46 -9.11
N PRO A 319 9.56 -33.37 -10.08
CA PRO A 319 9.25 -32.99 -11.46
C PRO A 319 7.83 -32.41 -11.54
N ALA A 320 7.64 -31.40 -12.37
CA ALA A 320 6.36 -30.73 -12.59
C ALA A 320 6.18 -30.38 -14.08
N GLY A 321 6.00 -31.41 -14.91
CA GLY A 321 5.93 -31.25 -16.37
C GLY A 321 7.28 -30.85 -16.95
N SER A 322 7.36 -29.68 -17.58
CA SER A 322 8.62 -29.06 -18.05
C SER A 322 9.45 -28.39 -16.95
N GLN A 323 8.91 -28.28 -15.73
CA GLN A 323 9.55 -27.63 -14.59
C GLN A 323 10.09 -28.65 -13.57
N THR A 324 10.97 -28.19 -12.69
CA THR A 324 11.36 -28.88 -11.45
C THR A 324 11.09 -27.97 -10.26
N ARG A 325 10.58 -28.55 -9.17
CA ARG A 325 10.38 -27.87 -7.90
C ARG A 325 11.41 -28.38 -6.88
N VAL A 326 12.24 -27.48 -6.38
CA VAL A 326 13.07 -27.73 -5.21
C VAL A 326 12.28 -27.25 -4.00
N ARG A 327 11.72 -28.19 -3.24
CA ARG A 327 11.03 -27.90 -1.98
C ARG A 327 12.01 -27.99 -0.83
N VAL A 328 12.01 -26.97 0.02
CA VAL A 328 12.85 -26.92 1.21
C VAL A 328 12.01 -26.53 2.43
N THR A 329 12.06 -27.35 3.47
CA THR A 329 11.46 -27.04 4.77
C THR A 329 12.56 -26.50 5.68
N ILE A 330 12.38 -25.30 6.22
CA ILE A 330 13.41 -24.56 6.97
C ILE A 330 12.83 -23.99 8.26
N PRO A 331 13.64 -23.65 9.28
CA PRO A 331 13.15 -23.06 10.52
C PRO A 331 12.31 -21.79 10.32
N LEU A 332 11.41 -21.49 11.24
CA LEU A 332 10.65 -20.24 11.24
C LEU A 332 11.59 -19.02 11.31
N GLY A 333 11.28 -17.98 10.54
CA GLY A 333 12.09 -16.75 10.45
C GLY A 333 13.25 -16.81 9.43
N TRP A 334 13.71 -17.99 9.03
CA TRP A 334 14.69 -18.15 7.94
C TRP A 334 14.01 -18.01 6.58
N ARG A 335 14.74 -17.65 5.51
CA ARG A 335 14.21 -17.68 4.13
C ARG A 335 15.30 -18.10 3.13
N PRO A 336 14.92 -18.65 1.96
CA PRO A 336 15.85 -18.83 0.86
C PRO A 336 16.22 -17.49 0.21
N GLN A 337 17.51 -17.15 0.19
CA GLN A 337 18.09 -16.13 -0.68
C GLN A 337 18.54 -16.83 -1.97
N VAL A 338 17.94 -16.49 -3.11
CA VAL A 338 18.16 -17.20 -4.38
C VAL A 338 18.75 -16.27 -5.44
N PHE A 339 19.79 -16.72 -6.12
CA PHE A 339 20.47 -15.98 -7.19
C PHE A 339 21.08 -16.92 -8.23
N SER A 340 21.38 -16.37 -9.41
CA SER A 340 21.96 -17.13 -10.54
C SER A 340 23.41 -16.74 -10.82
N LEU A 341 24.21 -17.72 -11.27
CA LEU A 341 25.60 -17.55 -11.68
C LEU A 341 25.79 -18.14 -13.09
N GLY A 342 26.58 -17.47 -13.92
CA GLY A 342 27.11 -18.04 -15.16
C GLY A 342 28.38 -18.88 -14.93
N ASN A 343 28.83 -19.53 -16.01
CA ASN A 343 30.16 -20.15 -16.16
C ASN A 343 30.65 -21.00 -14.96
N PRO A 344 30.09 -22.22 -14.73
CA PRO A 344 28.92 -22.82 -15.40
C PRO A 344 27.59 -22.27 -14.84
N ASN A 345 26.50 -22.52 -15.56
CA ASN A 345 25.15 -22.08 -15.19
C ASN A 345 24.70 -22.76 -13.89
N ARG A 346 24.39 -21.95 -12.87
CA ARG A 346 24.01 -22.42 -11.54
C ARG A 346 22.90 -21.56 -10.96
N LEU A 347 21.91 -22.20 -10.33
CA LEU A 347 21.05 -21.53 -9.36
C LEU A 347 21.57 -21.83 -7.96
N VAL A 348 21.80 -20.79 -7.17
CA VAL A 348 22.26 -20.89 -5.78
C VAL A 348 21.11 -20.50 -4.87
N ILE A 349 20.84 -21.35 -3.87
CA ILE A 349 19.78 -21.21 -2.88
C ILE A 349 20.44 -21.24 -1.51
N ASP A 350 20.56 -20.06 -0.90
CA ASP A 350 21.17 -19.86 0.41
C ASP A 350 20.07 -19.83 1.49
N ILE A 351 20.04 -20.84 2.35
CA ILE A 351 19.09 -20.94 3.46
C ILE A 351 19.71 -20.27 4.68
N ARG A 352 19.21 -19.07 5.02
CA ARG A 352 19.83 -18.21 6.04
C ARG A 352 18.83 -17.36 6.82
N PRO A 353 19.19 -16.86 8.02
CA PRO A 353 18.34 -15.95 8.79
C PRO A 353 18.42 -14.51 8.29
N ASP A 354 19.56 -14.09 7.73
CA ASP A 354 19.79 -12.76 7.16
C ASP A 354 19.64 -12.76 5.62
N PHE A 355 18.44 -13.14 5.16
CA PHE A 355 18.11 -13.42 3.76
C PHE A 355 17.96 -12.18 2.84
N LEU A 356 17.89 -10.96 3.37
CA LEU A 356 17.52 -9.79 2.58
C LEU A 356 18.67 -9.39 1.64
N VAL A 357 18.37 -9.34 0.33
CA VAL A 357 19.25 -8.72 -0.67
C VAL A 357 19.06 -7.21 -0.60
N GLU A 358 20.14 -6.48 -0.28
CA GLU A 358 20.11 -5.03 -0.25
C GLU A 358 19.93 -4.43 -1.65
N LYS A 359 19.13 -3.36 -1.75
CA LYS A 359 18.81 -2.67 -2.99
C LYS A 359 18.63 -1.17 -2.75
N ASP A 360 19.10 -0.33 -3.66
CA ASP A 360 18.75 1.09 -3.79
C ASP A 360 18.44 1.38 -5.26
N ILE A 361 17.15 1.53 -5.58
CA ILE A 361 16.63 1.71 -6.93
C ILE A 361 15.80 2.99 -6.93
N LEU A 362 16.27 4.03 -7.62
CA LEU A 362 15.41 5.15 -8.00
C LEU A 362 14.40 4.63 -9.04
N TRP A 363 13.22 4.23 -8.57
CA TRP A 363 12.21 3.59 -9.41
C TRP A 363 11.55 4.62 -10.33
N ALA A 364 11.11 5.74 -9.77
CA ALA A 364 10.63 6.90 -10.52
C ALA A 364 11.26 8.19 -9.98
N ARG A 365 11.14 9.29 -10.72
CA ARG A 365 11.44 10.62 -10.16
C ARG A 365 10.60 10.82 -8.90
N GLY A 366 11.26 11.11 -7.79
CA GLY A 366 10.63 11.27 -6.48
C GLY A 366 10.12 9.99 -5.80
N VAL A 367 10.40 8.78 -6.31
CA VAL A 367 10.10 7.50 -5.65
C VAL A 367 11.30 6.56 -5.74
N ARG A 368 11.98 6.35 -4.61
CA ARG A 368 13.13 5.44 -4.47
C ARG A 368 12.74 4.23 -3.62
N TRP A 369 13.01 3.03 -4.11
CA TRP A 369 12.88 1.78 -3.36
C TRP A 369 14.22 1.43 -2.69
N ARG A 370 14.17 1.12 -1.39
CA ARG A 370 15.31 0.62 -0.62
C ARG A 370 15.00 -0.68 0.11
N GLN A 371 15.99 -1.58 0.13
CA GLN A 371 16.05 -2.76 0.99
C GLN A 371 17.40 -2.75 1.70
N GLN A 372 17.40 -2.83 3.04
CA GLN A 372 18.64 -2.78 3.82
C GLN A 372 18.45 -3.36 5.23
N TYR A 373 19.54 -3.72 5.90
CA TYR A 373 19.53 -4.10 7.30
C TYR A 373 19.72 -2.91 8.24
N GLN A 374 18.71 -2.60 9.06
CA GLN A 374 18.85 -1.66 10.18
C GLN A 374 19.31 -2.39 11.45
N THR A 375 20.32 -1.88 12.13
CA THR A 375 21.01 -2.58 13.23
C THR A 375 20.81 -1.85 14.57
N LEU A 376 20.23 -2.57 15.53
CA LEU A 376 20.04 -2.12 16.92
C LEU A 376 20.81 -3.06 17.85
N GLY A 377 21.98 -2.62 18.33
CA GLY A 377 22.88 -3.49 19.10
C GLY A 377 23.31 -4.70 18.24
N THR A 378 22.98 -5.91 18.70
CA THR A 378 23.21 -7.16 17.96
C THR A 378 22.07 -7.55 17.02
N ALA A 379 20.90 -6.90 17.11
CA ALA A 379 19.74 -7.23 16.29
C ALA A 379 19.82 -6.55 14.91
N ARG A 380 19.71 -7.34 13.83
CA ARG A 380 19.67 -6.88 12.45
C ARG A 380 18.27 -7.06 11.87
N PHE A 381 17.56 -5.97 11.61
CA PHE A 381 16.19 -5.98 11.07
C PHE A 381 16.20 -5.78 9.55
N PRO A 382 15.62 -6.69 8.76
CA PRO A 382 15.39 -6.45 7.35
C PRO A 382 14.29 -5.41 7.17
N VAL A 383 14.63 -4.29 6.53
CA VAL A 383 13.73 -3.19 6.23
C VAL A 383 13.54 -3.05 4.73
N VAL A 384 12.28 -3.04 4.28
CA VAL A 384 11.89 -2.70 2.91
C VAL A 384 11.13 -1.38 2.97
N SER A 385 11.53 -0.41 2.16
CA SER A 385 10.98 0.94 2.23
C SER A 385 10.90 1.65 0.88
N LEU A 386 9.99 2.62 0.79
CA LEU A 386 9.94 3.60 -0.28
C LEU A 386 10.21 4.99 0.31
N GLU A 387 11.23 5.67 -0.21
CA GLU A 387 11.46 7.10 0.01
C GLU A 387 10.71 7.87 -1.08
N VAL A 388 9.73 8.69 -0.67
CA VAL A 388 8.85 9.43 -1.58
C VAL A 388 9.03 10.93 -1.36
N ASN A 389 9.33 11.69 -2.41
CA ASN A 389 9.28 13.14 -2.38
C ASN A 389 7.84 13.61 -2.73
N PRO A 390 7.04 14.06 -1.76
CA PRO A 390 5.65 14.44 -2.00
C PRO A 390 5.50 15.77 -2.74
N ARG A 391 6.59 16.52 -2.93
CA ARG A 391 6.64 17.77 -3.71
C ARG A 391 7.08 17.55 -5.16
N GLN A 392 7.40 16.31 -5.54
CA GLN A 392 7.72 15.96 -6.92
C GLN A 392 6.47 16.15 -7.80
N THR A 393 6.60 16.91 -8.89
CA THR A 393 5.56 17.02 -9.93
C THR A 393 5.15 15.64 -10.41
N GLY A 394 3.85 15.39 -10.47
CA GLY A 394 3.26 14.10 -10.83
C GLY A 394 3.00 13.15 -9.65
N VAL A 395 3.65 13.32 -8.50
CA VAL A 395 3.42 12.46 -7.32
C VAL A 395 2.18 12.95 -6.55
N ARG A 396 1.28 12.03 -6.20
CA ARG A 396 0.10 12.26 -5.35
C ARG A 396 -0.10 11.13 -4.37
N ILE A 397 -0.59 11.44 -3.16
CA ILE A 397 -0.77 10.45 -2.09
C ILE A 397 -2.23 10.49 -1.64
N ARG A 398 -2.89 9.32 -1.49
CA ARG A 398 -4.31 9.23 -1.13
C ARG A 398 -4.58 8.09 -0.13
N PRO A 399 -5.55 8.25 0.79
CA PRO A 399 -6.15 7.12 1.47
C PRO A 399 -6.88 6.23 0.45
N LEU A 400 -6.61 4.93 0.50
CA LEU A 400 -7.29 3.90 -0.27
C LEU A 400 -8.19 3.07 0.66
N LEU A 401 -9.41 2.81 0.23
CA LEU A 401 -10.30 1.82 0.84
C LEU A 401 -10.21 0.52 0.04
N SER A 402 -10.32 -0.61 0.70
CA SER A 402 -10.27 -1.93 0.04
C SER A 402 -11.59 -2.36 -0.60
N ASN A 403 -12.69 -1.64 -0.37
CA ASN A 403 -14.00 -1.92 -0.96
C ASN A 403 -14.83 -0.63 -1.21
N PRO A 404 -14.33 0.31 -2.05
CA PRO A 404 -15.04 1.57 -2.30
C PRO A 404 -16.39 1.34 -3.02
N PRO A 405 -17.44 2.13 -2.75
CA PRO A 405 -17.45 3.31 -1.87
C PRO A 405 -17.73 3.01 -0.38
N THR A 406 -17.94 1.74 -0.01
CA THR A 406 -18.37 1.38 1.35
C THR A 406 -17.21 1.35 2.35
N ASP A 407 -17.42 1.88 3.56
CA ASP A 407 -16.45 1.79 4.67
C ASP A 407 -16.46 0.42 5.38
N ARG A 408 -17.05 -0.61 4.74
CA ARG A 408 -17.09 -1.99 5.24
C ARG A 408 -16.47 -2.96 4.23
N GLY A 409 -15.45 -3.68 4.69
CA GLY A 409 -14.79 -4.73 3.92
C GLY A 409 -13.29 -4.79 4.17
N THR A 410 -12.69 -5.87 3.71
CA THR A 410 -11.23 -6.02 3.66
C THR A 410 -10.84 -6.69 2.35
N ALA A 411 -9.68 -6.35 1.78
CA ALA A 411 -9.10 -7.02 0.62
C ALA A 411 -7.57 -7.12 0.76
N PRO A 412 -6.89 -8.04 0.05
CA PRO A 412 -5.43 -8.03 -0.02
C PRO A 412 -4.94 -6.71 -0.60
N LEU A 413 -3.88 -6.12 -0.04
CA LEU A 413 -3.33 -4.84 -0.53
C LEU A 413 -3.03 -4.86 -2.04
N LEU A 414 -2.55 -6.00 -2.56
CA LEU A 414 -2.29 -6.22 -3.98
C LEU A 414 -3.54 -5.94 -4.85
N GLN A 415 -4.72 -6.40 -4.41
CA GLN A 415 -5.99 -6.18 -5.10
C GLN A 415 -6.45 -4.73 -4.97
N THR A 416 -6.37 -4.15 -3.76
CA THR A 416 -6.72 -2.75 -3.50
C THR A 416 -5.89 -1.78 -4.34
N ALA A 417 -4.58 -2.05 -4.47
CA ALA A 417 -3.66 -1.24 -5.26
C ALA A 417 -3.92 -1.37 -6.77
N GLU A 418 -4.18 -2.57 -7.28
CA GLU A 418 -4.54 -2.77 -8.69
C GLU A 418 -5.85 -2.07 -9.07
N LEU A 419 -6.90 -2.21 -8.24
CA LEU A 419 -8.19 -1.55 -8.45
C LEU A 419 -8.09 -0.03 -8.38
N ALA A 420 -7.20 0.49 -7.52
CA ALA A 420 -6.92 1.92 -7.44
C ALA A 420 -6.05 2.44 -8.61
N GLY A 421 -5.34 1.57 -9.33
CA GLY A 421 -4.39 1.97 -10.38
C GLY A 421 -3.13 2.68 -9.86
N THR A 422 -2.80 2.52 -8.58
CA THR A 422 -1.71 3.22 -7.90
C THR A 422 -0.33 2.63 -8.23
N ALA A 423 0.74 3.42 -8.19
CA ALA A 423 2.10 2.94 -8.49
C ALA A 423 2.70 2.16 -7.31
N ALA A 424 2.43 2.61 -6.08
CA ALA A 424 2.86 1.97 -4.86
C ALA A 424 1.80 2.12 -3.74
N ALA A 425 1.83 1.25 -2.74
CA ALA A 425 0.94 1.35 -1.58
C ALA A 425 1.48 0.62 -0.34
N ILE A 426 1.05 1.02 0.85
CA ILE A 426 1.24 0.27 2.10
C ILE A 426 -0.10 0.10 2.82
N ASN A 427 -0.30 -0.97 3.57
CA ASN A 427 -1.41 -1.07 4.51
C ASN A 427 -1.33 0.05 5.56
N ALA A 428 -2.48 0.52 6.09
CA ALA A 428 -2.52 1.70 6.92
C ALA A 428 -3.20 1.50 8.29
N GLY A 429 -4.40 2.02 8.49
CA GLY A 429 -5.06 2.09 9.79
C GLY A 429 -5.65 0.77 10.26
N PHE A 430 -5.84 0.68 11.59
CA PHE A 430 -6.46 -0.48 12.24
C PHE A 430 -7.92 -0.66 11.83
N PHE A 431 -8.39 -1.90 11.94
CA PHE A 431 -9.76 -2.31 11.63
C PHE A 431 -10.14 -3.55 12.44
N ASN A 432 -11.42 -3.74 12.73
CA ASN A 432 -11.92 -4.96 13.35
C ASN A 432 -12.05 -6.05 12.26
N ARG A 433 -11.39 -7.19 12.45
CA ARG A 433 -11.32 -8.27 11.44
C ARG A 433 -12.64 -9.05 11.28
N ILE A 434 -13.48 -9.07 12.32
CA ILE A 434 -14.74 -9.80 12.37
C ILE A 434 -15.81 -9.02 11.58
N ASN A 435 -16.09 -7.79 11.99
CA ASN A 435 -17.14 -6.97 11.37
C ASN A 435 -16.67 -6.23 10.09
N ARG A 436 -15.34 -6.12 9.89
CA ARG A 436 -14.64 -5.50 8.75
C ARG A 436 -14.84 -3.99 8.63
N LEU A 437 -14.82 -3.29 9.76
CA LEU A 437 -14.97 -1.83 9.87
C LEU A 437 -13.69 -1.17 10.39
N ALA A 438 -13.46 0.09 10.01
CA ALA A 438 -12.31 0.87 10.46
C ALA A 438 -12.30 1.12 11.98
N LEU A 439 -11.10 1.21 12.56
CA LEU A 439 -10.86 1.56 13.96
C LEU A 439 -9.90 2.76 14.06
N GLY A 440 -10.29 3.89 13.48
CA GLY A 440 -9.54 5.14 13.54
C GLY A 440 -9.86 6.10 12.40
N ALA A 441 -9.17 7.24 12.41
CA ALA A 441 -9.41 8.33 11.47
C ALA A 441 -9.22 7.89 10.01
N ILE A 442 -10.22 8.16 9.17
CA ILE A 442 -10.10 8.16 7.71
C ILE A 442 -10.80 9.44 7.23
N ARG A 443 -10.02 10.42 6.79
CA ARG A 443 -10.51 11.61 6.09
C ARG A 443 -9.97 11.61 4.68
N ARG A 444 -10.85 11.80 3.69
CA ARG A 444 -10.49 11.85 2.28
C ARG A 444 -11.28 12.94 1.57
N ASP A 445 -10.57 13.76 0.78
CA ASP A 445 -11.17 14.84 0.00
C ASP A 445 -12.04 15.77 0.88
N ASN A 446 -11.52 16.11 2.07
CA ASN A 446 -12.15 16.82 3.19
C ASN A 446 -13.31 16.10 3.92
N ARG A 447 -13.83 14.97 3.41
CA ARG A 447 -14.90 14.18 4.03
C ARG A 447 -14.36 13.21 5.06
N TRP A 448 -15.05 13.10 6.20
CA TRP A 448 -14.76 12.11 7.23
C TRP A 448 -15.50 10.81 6.93
N LEU A 449 -14.74 9.77 6.57
CA LEU A 449 -15.27 8.43 6.34
C LEU A 449 -15.38 7.67 7.68
N ALA A 450 -14.34 7.78 8.53
CA ALA A 450 -14.33 7.28 9.90
C ALA A 450 -13.64 8.29 10.84
N GLY A 451 -14.17 8.49 12.06
CA GLY A 451 -13.60 9.39 13.05
C GLY A 451 -12.37 8.80 13.79
N PRO A 452 -11.48 9.65 14.36
CA PRO A 452 -10.41 9.20 15.24
C PRO A 452 -10.96 8.55 16.51
N ILE A 453 -10.15 7.67 17.10
CA ILE A 453 -10.44 6.99 18.37
C ILE A 453 -9.22 7.12 19.30
N LEU A 454 -9.45 7.04 20.62
CA LEU A 454 -8.41 6.85 21.64
C LEU A 454 -7.25 7.88 21.61
N ASN A 455 -7.47 9.07 21.03
CA ASN A 455 -6.44 10.08 20.77
C ASN A 455 -5.19 9.52 20.07
N ARG A 456 -5.36 8.52 19.19
CA ARG A 456 -4.26 7.82 18.52
C ARG A 456 -3.52 8.72 17.52
N GLY A 457 -2.27 8.36 17.28
CA GLY A 457 -1.42 8.93 16.25
C GLY A 457 -2.06 8.82 14.87
N ALA A 458 -2.03 9.93 14.13
CA ALA A 458 -2.50 10.03 12.77
C ALA A 458 -1.49 10.82 11.93
N VAL A 459 -1.55 10.61 10.62
CA VAL A 459 -0.85 11.41 9.62
C VAL A 459 -1.88 12.18 8.78
N ALA A 460 -1.64 13.47 8.57
CA ALA A 460 -2.49 14.35 7.77
C ALA A 460 -1.65 15.04 6.68
N TRP A 461 -2.22 15.21 5.48
CA TRP A 461 -1.48 15.75 4.33
C TRP A 461 -2.34 16.38 3.24
N ASN A 462 -1.67 17.10 2.32
CA ASN A 462 -2.27 17.73 1.14
C ASN A 462 -1.36 17.60 -0.11
N ASP A 463 -1.87 18.06 -1.25
CA ASP A 463 -1.19 17.99 -2.55
C ASP A 463 -0.03 18.99 -2.73
N ARG A 464 0.27 19.82 -1.73
CA ARG A 464 1.47 20.67 -1.70
C ARG A 464 2.68 19.94 -1.09
N GLY A 465 2.49 18.72 -0.61
CA GLY A 465 3.51 17.95 0.09
C GLY A 465 3.77 18.43 1.52
N GLU A 466 2.77 19.08 2.14
CA GLU A 466 2.74 19.41 3.57
C GLU A 466 2.17 18.22 4.36
N PHE A 467 2.75 17.94 5.53
CA PHE A 467 2.36 16.84 6.42
C PHE A 467 2.35 17.29 7.89
N ILE A 468 1.49 16.66 8.70
CA ILE A 468 1.55 16.68 10.16
C ILE A 468 1.42 15.24 10.68
N PHE A 469 2.20 14.93 11.72
CA PHE A 469 2.14 13.68 12.46
C PHE A 469 1.88 13.99 13.93
N ASP A 470 0.71 13.62 14.44
CA ASP A 470 0.38 13.85 15.85
C ASP A 470 -0.73 12.92 16.36
N ARG A 471 -0.95 12.95 17.67
CA ARG A 471 -2.16 12.42 18.30
C ARG A 471 -3.36 13.25 17.87
N LEU A 472 -4.46 12.59 17.50
CA LEU A 472 -5.62 13.24 16.89
C LEU A 472 -6.91 12.90 17.63
N THR A 473 -7.63 13.96 18.02
CA THR A 473 -9.02 13.90 18.48
C THR A 473 -9.92 14.72 17.55
N LEU A 474 -11.15 14.25 17.32
CA LEU A 474 -12.21 15.00 16.64
C LEU A 474 -13.24 15.39 17.70
N GLN A 475 -13.48 16.69 17.83
CA GLN A 475 -14.48 17.25 18.71
C GLN A 475 -15.69 17.63 17.85
N GLU A 476 -16.80 16.91 18.02
CA GLU A 476 -18.07 17.23 17.40
C GLU A 476 -19.12 17.60 18.46
N THR A 477 -19.96 18.58 18.18
CA THR A 477 -21.00 19.06 19.08
C THR A 477 -22.27 19.38 18.30
N LEU A 478 -23.38 18.77 18.69
CA LEU A 478 -24.72 19.15 18.24
C LEU A 478 -25.20 20.36 19.03
N ILE A 479 -25.89 21.27 18.35
CA ILE A 479 -26.44 22.48 18.93
C ILE A 479 -27.92 22.56 18.58
N THR A 480 -28.75 22.59 19.62
CA THR A 480 -30.21 22.72 19.51
C THR A 480 -30.61 24.19 19.32
N PRO A 481 -31.88 24.50 18.97
CA PRO A 481 -32.34 25.88 18.84
C PRO A 481 -32.39 26.62 20.19
N THR A 482 -32.42 25.88 21.30
CA THR A 482 -32.32 26.40 22.67
C THR A 482 -30.87 26.71 23.11
N GLY A 483 -29.88 26.49 22.24
CA GLY A 483 -28.47 26.74 22.52
C GLY A 483 -27.79 25.64 23.33
N GLN A 484 -28.46 24.52 23.60
CA GLN A 484 -27.87 23.38 24.32
C GLN A 484 -26.81 22.72 23.45
N ARG A 485 -25.66 22.39 24.06
CA ARG A 485 -24.49 21.81 23.40
C ARG A 485 -24.32 20.36 23.81
N LEU A 486 -24.56 19.44 22.89
CA LEU A 486 -24.50 17.98 23.11
C LEU A 486 -23.26 17.39 22.42
N PRO A 487 -22.26 16.88 23.16
CA PRO A 487 -21.08 16.30 22.55
C PRO A 487 -21.41 14.99 21.83
N ILE A 488 -20.91 14.86 20.60
CA ILE A 488 -20.86 13.59 19.86
C ILE A 488 -19.58 12.89 20.30
N SER A 489 -19.68 11.62 20.73
CA SER A 489 -18.51 10.84 21.14
C SER A 489 -17.69 10.37 19.93
N HIS A 490 -18.35 9.77 18.94
CA HIS A 490 -17.70 9.21 17.76
C HIS A 490 -18.50 9.43 16.46
N LEU A 491 -17.77 9.62 15.35
CA LEU A 491 -18.31 9.73 14.00
C LEU A 491 -17.97 8.47 13.19
N ASN A 492 -18.97 7.87 12.55
CA ASN A 492 -18.84 6.71 11.65
C ASN A 492 -17.87 5.63 12.20
N SER A 493 -18.04 5.22 13.46
CA SER A 493 -17.08 4.34 14.13
C SER A 493 -17.72 3.05 14.64
N ALA A 494 -16.99 1.94 14.49
CA ALA A 494 -17.26 0.67 15.14
C ALA A 494 -16.68 0.58 16.55
N TYR A 495 -15.78 1.50 16.92
CA TYR A 495 -15.40 1.71 18.32
C TYR A 495 -16.52 2.51 19.00
N VAL A 496 -17.28 1.84 19.87
CA VAL A 496 -18.43 2.45 20.53
C VAL A 496 -18.17 2.65 22.01
N GLN A 497 -18.72 3.75 22.54
CA GLN A 497 -18.66 4.15 23.93
C GLN A 497 -20.02 4.76 24.32
N SER A 498 -20.23 5.03 25.61
CA SER A 498 -21.39 5.80 26.05
C SER A 498 -21.40 7.21 25.42
N GLY A 499 -22.60 7.76 25.21
CA GLY A 499 -22.81 9.07 24.60
C GLY A 499 -23.51 8.98 23.25
N ILE A 500 -23.30 9.98 22.39
CA ILE A 500 -23.95 10.11 21.08
C ILE A 500 -22.97 9.68 19.98
N GLY A 501 -23.20 8.55 19.32
CA GLY A 501 -22.53 8.20 18.07
C GLY A 501 -23.25 8.79 16.86
N ARG A 502 -22.52 9.38 15.91
CA ARG A 502 -23.08 9.95 14.67
C ARG A 502 -22.70 9.11 13.46
N TYR A 503 -23.69 8.74 12.63
CA TYR A 503 -23.51 7.90 11.44
C TYR A 503 -24.08 8.60 10.20
N THR A 504 -23.22 8.84 9.22
CA THR A 504 -23.52 9.58 7.97
C THR A 504 -23.57 8.62 6.78
N PRO A 505 -23.99 9.05 5.57
CA PRO A 505 -23.99 8.20 4.37
C PRO A 505 -22.62 7.60 4.01
N ASP A 506 -21.52 8.18 4.49
CA ASP A 506 -20.17 7.62 4.32
C ASP A 506 -19.95 6.30 5.12
N TRP A 507 -20.75 6.04 6.16
CA TRP A 507 -20.80 4.73 6.84
C TRP A 507 -21.48 3.65 6.00
N GLY A 508 -22.53 4.03 5.26
CA GLY A 508 -23.38 3.14 4.48
C GLY A 508 -24.82 3.64 4.39
N THR A 509 -25.71 2.80 3.84
CA THR A 509 -27.14 3.10 3.67
C THR A 509 -27.97 2.82 4.92
N THR A 510 -27.46 2.04 5.87
CA THR A 510 -28.16 1.68 7.12
C THR A 510 -27.22 1.68 8.32
N TYR A 511 -27.76 2.06 9.47
CA TYR A 511 -27.17 1.84 10.79
C TYR A 511 -27.84 0.63 11.46
N THR A 512 -27.05 -0.17 12.18
CA THR A 512 -27.54 -1.29 13.01
C THR A 512 -27.00 -1.07 14.43
N PRO A 513 -27.83 -1.11 15.49
CA PRO A 513 -27.39 -0.89 16.86
C PRO A 513 -26.23 -1.81 17.27
N PHE A 514 -25.24 -1.22 17.93
CA PHE A 514 -24.07 -1.95 18.45
C PHE A 514 -24.30 -2.44 19.89
N SER A 515 -25.19 -1.77 20.62
CA SER A 515 -25.57 -2.12 22.00
C SER A 515 -27.09 -2.24 22.12
N ASP A 516 -27.54 -2.96 23.16
CA ASP A 516 -28.96 -3.06 23.47
C ASP A 516 -29.51 -1.74 24.01
N ASN A 517 -30.78 -1.45 23.72
CA ASN A 517 -31.52 -0.30 24.26
C ASN A 517 -30.94 1.08 23.87
N GLU A 518 -30.25 1.18 22.74
CA GLU A 518 -29.93 2.47 22.11
C GLU A 518 -31.23 3.24 21.80
N ILE A 519 -31.16 4.58 21.81
CA ILE A 519 -32.18 5.40 21.12
C ILE A 519 -31.58 5.87 19.81
N VAL A 520 -32.26 5.56 18.70
CA VAL A 520 -31.88 5.93 17.35
C VAL A 520 -32.70 7.15 16.92
N VAL A 521 -32.02 8.26 16.66
CA VAL A 521 -32.62 9.50 16.15
C VAL A 521 -32.21 9.65 14.69
N THR A 522 -33.20 9.80 13.81
CA THR A 522 -33.01 10.02 12.38
C THR A 522 -33.10 11.51 12.08
N VAL A 523 -32.08 12.06 11.41
CA VAL A 523 -31.98 13.46 11.01
C VAL A 523 -31.90 13.55 9.49
N ALA A 524 -32.73 14.37 8.86
CA ALA A 524 -32.71 14.64 7.42
C ALA A 524 -32.42 16.13 7.19
N GLY A 525 -31.39 16.43 6.41
CA GLY A 525 -30.75 17.74 6.45
C GLY A 525 -30.29 18.02 7.88
N ASP A 526 -30.72 19.18 8.39
CA ASP A 526 -30.47 19.65 9.75
C ASP A 526 -31.69 19.46 10.68
N ARG A 527 -32.68 18.64 10.32
CA ARG A 527 -33.91 18.46 11.12
C ARG A 527 -34.13 17.00 11.55
N VAL A 528 -34.41 16.79 12.84
CA VAL A 528 -34.86 15.49 13.36
C VAL A 528 -36.21 15.13 12.72
N VAL A 529 -36.28 13.96 12.10
CA VAL A 529 -37.52 13.44 11.47
C VAL A 529 -38.17 12.31 12.27
N ASN A 530 -37.38 11.52 13.00
CA ASN A 530 -37.88 10.42 13.82
C ASN A 530 -36.95 10.12 15.00
N GLN A 531 -37.50 9.51 16.04
CA GLN A 531 -36.78 8.96 17.19
C GLN A 531 -37.42 7.60 17.53
N SER A 532 -36.61 6.56 17.72
CA SER A 532 -37.12 5.21 17.95
C SER A 532 -36.18 4.38 18.84
N PRO A 533 -36.69 3.41 19.62
CA PRO A 533 -35.85 2.43 20.30
C PRO A 533 -35.05 1.61 19.27
N GLY A 534 -33.76 1.41 19.53
CA GLY A 534 -32.88 0.57 18.71
C GLY A 534 -33.20 -0.93 18.81
N GLY A 535 -33.75 -1.36 19.95
CA GLY A 535 -33.99 -2.77 20.25
C GLY A 535 -32.71 -3.48 20.72
N ALA A 536 -32.59 -4.76 20.37
CA ALA A 536 -31.41 -5.57 20.65
C ALA A 536 -30.29 -5.33 19.61
N ALA A 537 -29.05 -5.43 20.07
CA ALA A 537 -27.86 -5.25 19.25
C ALA A 537 -27.86 -6.17 18.01
N GLY A 538 -27.48 -5.62 16.85
CA GLY A 538 -27.38 -6.35 15.59
C GLY A 538 -28.71 -6.73 14.91
N GLN A 539 -29.88 -6.49 15.51
CA GLN A 539 -31.16 -6.99 14.98
C GLN A 539 -31.87 -6.02 14.02
N THR A 540 -31.98 -4.74 14.37
CA THR A 540 -32.81 -3.77 13.64
C THR A 540 -31.97 -2.84 12.76
N ASN A 541 -32.31 -2.74 11.47
CA ASN A 541 -31.64 -1.83 10.54
C ASN A 541 -32.42 -0.52 10.39
N PHE A 542 -31.74 0.59 10.62
CA PHE A 542 -32.27 1.95 10.50
C PHE A 542 -31.69 2.63 9.26
N PRO A 543 -32.51 3.08 8.29
CA PRO A 543 -32.01 3.80 7.12
C PRO A 543 -31.26 5.08 7.48
N ILE A 544 -30.10 5.31 6.86
CA ILE A 544 -29.36 6.57 6.97
C ILE A 544 -29.83 7.48 5.82
N PRO A 545 -30.43 8.66 6.08
CA PRO A 545 -30.89 9.55 5.02
C PRO A 545 -29.74 10.06 4.16
N ALA A 546 -29.87 10.01 2.83
CA ALA A 546 -28.80 10.38 1.89
C ALA A 546 -28.29 11.83 2.02
N GLY A 547 -29.13 12.74 2.53
CA GLY A 547 -28.78 14.12 2.87
C GLY A 547 -28.88 14.39 4.38
N GLY A 548 -28.57 13.41 5.24
CA GLY A 548 -28.74 13.53 6.69
C GLY A 548 -27.82 12.59 7.47
N TYR A 549 -28.24 12.16 8.66
CA TYR A 549 -27.48 11.25 9.52
C TYR A 549 -28.36 10.57 10.58
N ILE A 550 -27.82 9.52 11.19
CA ILE A 550 -28.33 8.87 12.40
C ILE A 550 -27.53 9.34 13.61
N LEU A 551 -28.21 9.55 14.73
CA LEU A 551 -27.60 9.66 16.06
C LEU A 551 -28.01 8.44 16.88
N ALA A 552 -27.03 7.70 17.41
CA ALA A 552 -27.23 6.56 18.30
C ALA A 552 -26.85 6.98 19.73
N LEU A 553 -27.83 7.10 20.61
CA LEU A 553 -27.65 7.45 22.02
C LEU A 553 -27.41 6.16 22.82
N ARG A 554 -26.25 6.05 23.49
CA ARG A 554 -25.81 4.84 24.19
C ARG A 554 -25.57 5.06 25.67
N SER A 555 -26.25 4.28 26.51
CA SER A 555 -26.23 4.29 27.98
C SER A 555 -26.69 5.59 28.64
N ASN A 556 -26.26 6.77 28.15
CA ASN A 556 -26.81 8.06 28.49
C ASN A 556 -27.92 8.44 27.48
N LEU A 557 -29.18 8.19 27.88
CA LEU A 557 -30.36 8.48 27.06
C LEU A 557 -30.95 9.88 27.33
N SER A 558 -30.40 10.65 28.28
CA SER A 558 -30.93 11.99 28.62
C SER A 558 -31.04 12.99 27.44
N PRO A 559 -30.15 12.98 26.40
CA PRO A 559 -30.31 13.86 25.25
C PRO A 559 -31.57 13.58 24.42
N ALA A 560 -32.22 12.41 24.57
CA ALA A 560 -33.39 12.04 23.79
C ALA A 560 -34.53 13.08 23.92
N SER A 561 -34.70 13.65 25.11
CA SER A 561 -35.69 14.70 25.43
C SER A 561 -35.50 16.00 24.62
N GLN A 562 -34.30 16.24 24.10
CA GLN A 562 -33.92 17.44 23.33
C GLN A 562 -33.85 17.16 21.82
N LEU A 563 -34.05 15.90 21.41
CA LEU A 563 -33.88 15.40 20.05
C LEU A 563 -35.21 14.83 19.51
N THR A 564 -36.30 15.56 19.74
CA THR A 564 -37.65 15.20 19.28
C THR A 564 -37.87 15.63 17.81
N ALA A 565 -38.83 14.99 17.14
CA ALA A 565 -39.16 15.28 15.74
C ALA A 565 -39.50 16.78 15.53
N GLY A 566 -38.94 17.37 14.47
CA GLY A 566 -39.04 18.79 14.15
C GLY A 566 -37.86 19.65 14.65
N THR A 567 -37.07 19.17 15.60
CA THR A 567 -35.91 19.90 16.14
C THR A 567 -34.86 20.17 15.05
N LEU A 568 -34.43 21.44 14.93
CA LEU A 568 -33.28 21.82 14.11
C LEU A 568 -31.96 21.61 14.87
N LEU A 569 -30.94 21.07 14.20
CA LEU A 569 -29.63 20.77 14.77
C LEU A 569 -28.52 21.39 13.93
N ARG A 570 -27.62 22.15 14.55
CA ARG A 570 -26.34 22.55 13.93
C ARG A 570 -25.23 21.63 14.44
N VAL A 571 -24.36 21.14 13.56
CA VAL A 571 -23.14 20.43 13.96
C VAL A 571 -21.96 21.39 13.92
N GLU A 572 -21.23 21.51 15.03
CA GLU A 572 -19.90 22.13 15.09
C GLU A 572 -18.85 21.01 15.16
N THR A 573 -17.87 21.04 14.25
CA THR A 573 -16.83 20.01 14.09
C THR A 573 -15.45 20.68 14.09
N ASN A 574 -14.55 20.23 14.97
CA ASN A 574 -13.17 20.72 15.05
C ASN A 574 -12.20 19.56 15.33
N THR A 575 -10.95 19.66 14.86
CA THR A 575 -9.87 18.74 15.25
C THR A 575 -9.01 19.29 16.37
N ILE A 576 -8.39 18.40 17.13
CA ILE A 576 -7.38 18.71 18.14
C ILE A 576 -6.17 17.80 17.85
N PRO A 577 -5.00 18.37 17.50
CA PRO A 577 -4.72 19.79 17.23
C PRO A 577 -5.51 20.38 16.04
N ALA A 578 -5.86 21.67 16.13
CA ALA A 578 -6.69 22.36 15.14
C ALA A 578 -6.06 22.44 13.73
N ASP A 579 -4.73 22.30 13.62
CA ASP A 579 -4.03 22.28 12.33
C ASP A 579 -4.47 21.12 11.43
N PHE A 580 -5.01 20.02 11.98
CA PHE A 580 -5.55 18.92 11.18
C PHE A 580 -6.74 19.35 10.30
N ASN A 581 -7.48 20.40 10.67
CA ASN A 581 -8.63 20.90 9.91
C ASN A 581 -8.28 21.25 8.46
N ARG A 582 -7.08 21.79 8.22
CA ARG A 582 -6.64 22.29 6.89
C ARG A 582 -6.27 21.17 5.90
N PHE A 583 -6.22 19.92 6.35
CA PHE A 583 -5.76 18.80 5.53
C PHE A 583 -6.95 17.98 4.98
N PRO A 584 -7.06 17.84 3.64
CA PRO A 584 -8.11 17.04 3.02
C PRO A 584 -7.93 15.53 3.20
N TYR A 585 -6.72 15.08 3.52
CA TYR A 585 -6.37 13.68 3.73
C TYR A 585 -5.85 13.48 5.15
N ILE A 586 -6.44 12.53 5.88
CA ILE A 586 -6.01 12.12 7.22
C ILE A 586 -6.16 10.60 7.31
N LEU A 587 -5.18 9.92 7.89
CA LEU A 587 -5.27 8.50 8.18
C LEU A 587 -4.68 8.20 9.56
N GLY A 588 -5.49 7.57 10.41
CA GLY A 588 -5.12 7.13 11.74
C GLY A 588 -4.32 5.84 11.73
N GLY A 589 -3.38 5.73 12.65
CA GLY A 589 -2.62 4.53 12.96
C GLY A 589 -2.35 4.51 14.45
N GLY A 590 -1.08 4.72 14.81
CA GLY A 590 -0.62 4.84 16.19
C GLY A 590 0.13 3.60 16.67
N PRO A 591 0.99 3.71 17.70
CA PRO A 591 1.28 4.93 18.43
C PRO A 591 2.12 5.94 17.63
N VAL A 592 2.18 7.20 18.10
CA VAL A 592 3.20 8.16 17.64
C VAL A 592 4.56 7.69 18.15
N LEU A 593 5.53 7.55 17.24
CA LEU A 593 6.84 6.94 17.53
C LEU A 593 7.92 8.00 17.71
N VAL A 594 8.01 8.95 16.77
CA VAL A 594 9.06 9.97 16.70
C VAL A 594 8.41 11.33 16.45
N LYS A 595 8.88 12.37 17.15
CA LYS A 595 8.49 13.77 16.92
C LYS A 595 9.69 14.67 17.23
N ASN A 596 9.92 15.68 16.41
CA ASN A 596 11.09 16.57 16.51
C ASN A 596 12.43 15.78 16.61
N SER A 597 12.57 14.73 15.79
CA SER A 597 13.74 13.82 15.76
C SER A 597 14.01 13.03 17.04
N ARG A 598 13.07 13.01 18.01
CA ARG A 598 13.18 12.27 19.26
C ARG A 598 12.10 11.18 19.33
N VAL A 599 12.42 10.04 19.92
CA VAL A 599 11.41 9.03 20.28
C VAL A 599 10.48 9.63 21.33
N VAL A 600 9.18 9.62 21.07
CA VAL A 600 8.11 10.15 21.95
C VAL A 600 7.03 9.11 22.24
N LEU A 601 7.40 7.84 22.10
CA LEU A 601 6.55 6.68 22.30
C LEU A 601 5.94 6.68 23.70
N ASP A 602 4.67 7.03 23.77
CA ASP A 602 3.77 6.74 24.87
C ASP A 602 2.52 6.13 24.25
N ALA A 603 2.47 4.79 24.24
CA ALA A 603 1.38 4.05 23.65
C ALA A 603 0.18 3.91 24.62
N LYS A 604 0.38 4.16 25.92
CA LYS A 604 -0.68 4.04 26.93
C LYS A 604 -1.66 5.20 26.83
N VAL A 605 -1.17 6.42 26.58
CA VAL A 605 -2.04 7.59 26.31
C VAL A 605 -2.77 7.52 24.96
N GLU A 606 -2.45 6.53 24.13
CA GLU A 606 -3.10 6.24 22.84
C GLU A 606 -3.97 4.96 22.89
N GLY A 607 -4.24 4.46 24.10
CA GLY A 607 -5.13 3.32 24.33
C GLY A 607 -4.62 2.00 23.76
N PHE A 608 -3.31 1.76 23.75
CA PHE A 608 -2.74 0.43 23.50
C PHE A 608 -2.48 -0.29 24.83
N SER A 609 -2.81 -1.58 24.89
CA SER A 609 -2.55 -2.39 26.07
C SER A 609 -1.06 -2.72 26.23
N ASP A 610 -0.60 -2.84 27.47
CA ASP A 610 0.78 -3.20 27.86
C ASP A 610 1.33 -4.44 27.11
N ALA A 611 0.47 -5.41 26.81
CA ALA A 611 0.82 -6.59 26.04
C ALA A 611 1.08 -6.28 24.56
N TYR A 612 0.23 -5.45 23.94
CA TYR A 612 0.41 -5.00 22.55
C TYR A 612 1.68 -4.15 22.38
N VAL A 613 2.02 -3.33 23.38
CA VAL A 613 3.25 -2.52 23.41
C VAL A 613 4.51 -3.38 23.45
N ARG A 614 4.49 -4.48 24.22
CA ARG A 614 5.60 -5.45 24.31
C ARG A 614 5.65 -6.44 23.14
N GLN A 615 4.60 -6.52 22.32
CA GLN A 615 4.52 -7.47 21.21
C GLN A 615 5.61 -7.21 20.15
N THR A 616 6.45 -8.20 19.92
CA THR A 616 7.35 -8.25 18.75
C THR A 616 6.58 -8.76 17.54
N ALA A 617 6.49 -7.98 16.47
CA ALA A 617 5.79 -8.35 15.25
C ALA A 617 6.47 -7.75 14.02
N ILE A 618 6.11 -8.22 12.83
CA ILE A 618 6.33 -7.45 11.59
C ILE A 618 5.55 -6.13 11.74
N ARG A 619 6.10 -4.99 11.31
CA ARG A 619 5.48 -3.66 11.49
C ARG A 619 5.46 -2.86 10.20
N SER A 620 4.40 -2.08 10.01
CA SER A 620 4.30 -1.02 9.01
C SER A 620 4.41 0.34 9.69
N ALA A 621 5.03 1.31 9.03
CA ALA A 621 5.12 2.68 9.53
C ALA A 621 5.18 3.71 8.39
N ILE A 622 4.78 4.93 8.72
CA ILE A 622 5.01 6.11 7.88
C ILE A 622 5.75 7.17 8.70
N ALA A 623 6.79 7.73 8.10
CA ALA A 623 7.61 8.76 8.69
C ALA A 623 7.92 9.87 7.69
N ARG A 624 8.42 11.00 8.18
CA ARG A 624 8.93 12.13 7.41
C ARG A 624 10.38 12.39 7.78
N THR A 625 11.22 12.68 6.79
CA THR A 625 12.64 13.06 6.97
C THR A 625 12.80 14.57 7.13
N ALA A 626 13.98 15.03 7.57
CA ALA A 626 14.30 16.46 7.64
C ALA A 626 14.21 17.16 6.26
N ALA A 627 14.51 16.43 5.18
CA ALA A 627 14.31 16.90 3.79
C ALA A 627 12.83 16.98 3.37
N GLY A 628 11.89 16.58 4.23
CA GLY A 628 10.47 16.55 3.93
C GLY A 628 10.07 15.50 2.90
N ASN A 629 10.88 14.46 2.70
CA ASN A 629 10.46 13.23 2.02
C ASN A 629 9.72 12.34 3.02
N LEU A 630 8.78 11.52 2.54
CA LEU A 630 8.20 10.44 3.32
C LEU A 630 9.07 9.19 3.26
N LEU A 631 9.06 8.43 4.34
CA LEU A 631 9.49 7.03 4.39
C LEU A 631 8.25 6.18 4.61
N ILE A 632 7.98 5.27 3.67
CA ILE A 632 6.94 4.25 3.75
C ILE A 632 7.65 2.93 4.04
N VAL A 633 7.44 2.34 5.21
CA VAL A 633 8.38 1.35 5.77
C VAL A 633 7.66 0.08 6.22
N ALA A 634 8.16 -1.08 5.77
CA ALA A 634 7.84 -2.39 6.30
C ALA A 634 9.09 -2.99 6.97
N VAL A 635 8.99 -3.34 8.25
CA VAL A 635 10.07 -3.95 9.04
C VAL A 635 9.69 -5.38 9.40
N HIS A 636 10.52 -6.34 8.98
CA HIS A 636 10.28 -7.77 9.17
C HIS A 636 11.00 -8.34 10.39
N ASN A 637 10.82 -9.64 10.62
CA ASN A 637 11.53 -10.42 11.64
C ASN A 637 13.05 -10.21 11.54
N ARG A 638 13.70 -9.91 12.68
CA ARG A 638 15.17 -9.75 12.73
C ARG A 638 15.86 -11.05 12.34
N ALA A 639 17.09 -10.96 11.85
CA ALA A 639 17.90 -12.14 11.56
C ALA A 639 17.98 -13.06 12.79
N GLY A 640 17.37 -14.25 12.70
CA GLY A 640 17.35 -15.25 13.77
C GLY A 640 16.35 -15.00 14.91
N GLY A 641 15.38 -14.08 14.77
CA GLY A 641 14.41 -13.78 15.83
C GLY A 641 13.11 -13.13 15.35
N ALA A 642 12.32 -12.61 16.29
CA ALA A 642 11.05 -11.93 16.00
C ALA A 642 11.25 -10.50 15.43
N GLY A 643 10.17 -9.90 14.92
CA GLY A 643 10.17 -8.51 14.47
C GLY A 643 10.32 -7.48 15.60
N PRO A 644 10.30 -6.17 15.29
CA PRO A 644 10.45 -5.14 16.30
C PRO A 644 9.22 -5.00 17.20
N ASN A 645 9.46 -4.64 18.46
CA ASN A 645 8.47 -3.95 19.29
C ASN A 645 8.40 -2.44 18.93
N PHE A 646 7.54 -1.67 19.58
CA PHE A 646 7.41 -0.23 19.24
C PHE A 646 8.65 0.62 19.56
N VAL A 647 9.42 0.28 20.59
CA VAL A 647 10.66 1.01 20.94
C VAL A 647 11.69 0.79 19.85
N GLU A 648 11.89 -0.46 19.44
CA GLU A 648 12.80 -0.84 18.35
C GLU A 648 12.38 -0.22 17.01
N LEU A 649 11.08 -0.21 16.71
CA LEU A 649 10.55 0.43 15.50
C LEU A 649 10.83 1.95 15.50
N ALA A 650 10.62 2.63 16.64
CA ALA A 650 10.91 4.06 16.76
C ALA A 650 12.41 4.35 16.57
N GLN A 651 13.29 3.52 17.13
CA GLN A 651 14.74 3.61 16.98
C GLN A 651 15.19 3.35 15.52
N ILE A 652 14.62 2.34 14.86
CA ILE A 652 14.87 2.04 13.44
C ILE A 652 14.52 3.25 12.56
N LEU A 653 13.34 3.83 12.76
CA LEU A 653 12.90 4.99 11.97
C LEU A 653 13.74 6.24 12.27
N GLN A 654 14.15 6.45 13.53
CA GLN A 654 15.08 7.51 13.90
C GLN A 654 16.45 7.33 13.20
N GLN A 655 17.00 6.11 13.17
CA GLN A 655 18.23 5.79 12.41
C GLN A 655 18.06 6.00 10.90
N MET A 656 16.86 5.81 10.35
CA MET A 656 16.52 6.13 8.95
C MET A 656 16.34 7.64 8.69
N GLY A 657 16.55 8.50 9.68
CA GLY A 657 16.45 9.96 9.55
C GLY A 657 15.03 10.53 9.72
N ALA A 658 14.12 9.79 10.36
CA ALA A 658 12.79 10.29 10.68
C ALA A 658 12.85 11.47 11.69
N VAL A 659 12.21 12.59 11.33
CA VAL A 659 11.94 13.71 12.24
C VAL A 659 10.56 13.59 12.89
N GLU A 660 9.63 12.96 12.19
CA GLU A 660 8.26 12.65 12.60
C GLU A 660 7.94 11.21 12.14
N ALA A 661 7.28 10.40 12.97
CA ALA A 661 6.88 9.04 12.61
C ALA A 661 5.68 8.53 13.40
N VAL A 662 4.81 7.76 12.74
CA VAL A 662 3.67 7.05 13.35
C VAL A 662 3.66 5.60 12.88
N ASN A 663 3.31 4.68 13.79
CA ASN A 663 3.09 3.28 13.46
C ASN A 663 1.77 3.11 12.67
N LEU A 664 1.73 2.09 11.81
CA LEU A 664 0.54 1.62 11.08
C LEU A 664 0.21 0.17 11.49
N ASP A 665 -0.89 -0.39 11.02
CA ASP A 665 -1.26 -1.76 11.36
C ASP A 665 -0.17 -2.79 10.96
N GLY A 666 0.00 -3.82 11.78
CA GLY A 666 1.18 -4.69 11.79
C GLY A 666 0.90 -6.16 11.47
N GLY A 667 1.86 -7.01 11.81
CA GLY A 667 1.74 -8.46 11.78
C GLY A 667 1.47 -9.02 10.39
N SER A 668 0.31 -9.67 10.22
CA SER A 668 -0.13 -10.21 8.94
C SER A 668 -0.64 -9.13 7.98
N SER A 669 -1.10 -7.97 8.48
CA SER A 669 -1.52 -6.83 7.66
C SER A 669 -0.36 -6.15 6.94
N THR A 670 0.84 -6.15 7.54
CA THR A 670 2.03 -5.51 6.94
C THR A 670 2.29 -6.04 5.54
N SER A 671 2.18 -5.15 4.56
CA SER A 671 2.43 -5.43 3.16
C SER A 671 2.79 -4.12 2.44
N LEU A 672 3.79 -4.17 1.56
CA LEU A 672 4.28 -3.03 0.79
C LEU A 672 4.26 -3.38 -0.70
N TYR A 673 3.43 -2.66 -1.45
CA TYR A 673 3.20 -2.84 -2.89
C TYR A 673 3.99 -1.82 -3.72
N LEU A 674 4.55 -2.28 -4.84
CA LEU A 674 5.15 -1.45 -5.89
C LEU A 674 4.96 -2.14 -7.25
N GLY A 675 4.53 -1.40 -8.27
CA GLY A 675 4.63 -1.84 -9.67
C GLY A 675 3.91 -3.14 -10.02
N GLY A 676 2.81 -3.48 -9.35
CA GLY A 676 2.07 -4.73 -9.56
C GLY A 676 2.46 -5.90 -8.65
N SER A 677 3.31 -5.71 -7.64
CA SER A 677 3.81 -6.80 -6.79
C SER A 677 4.02 -6.36 -5.34
N LEU A 678 4.04 -7.30 -4.39
CA LEU A 678 4.51 -7.04 -3.03
C LEU A 678 6.03 -7.15 -2.97
N LEU A 679 6.69 -6.22 -2.29
CA LEU A 679 8.14 -6.18 -2.14
C LEU A 679 8.65 -6.96 -0.93
N ASP A 680 7.90 -6.94 0.16
CA ASP A 680 8.38 -7.32 1.50
C ASP A 680 8.11 -8.79 1.88
N ARG A 681 7.07 -9.39 1.28
CA ARG A 681 6.60 -10.74 1.62
C ARG A 681 5.86 -11.44 0.47
N PRO A 682 5.79 -12.79 0.47
CA PRO A 682 4.94 -13.54 -0.46
C PRO A 682 3.45 -13.17 -0.26
N PRO A 683 2.66 -12.97 -1.34
CA PRO A 683 1.25 -12.56 -1.23
C PRO A 683 0.36 -13.46 -0.37
N SER A 684 0.58 -14.78 -0.38
CA SER A 684 -0.14 -15.75 0.45
C SER A 684 0.08 -15.60 1.96
N THR A 685 1.08 -14.82 2.38
CA THR A 685 1.35 -14.53 3.79
C THR A 685 0.77 -13.19 4.25
N ALA A 686 0.23 -12.37 3.33
CA ALA A 686 -0.35 -11.07 3.64
C ALA A 686 -1.86 -11.22 3.91
N ALA A 687 -2.34 -10.66 5.02
CA ALA A 687 -3.75 -10.64 5.35
C ALA A 687 -4.53 -9.67 4.45
N ARG A 688 -5.87 -9.80 4.49
CA ARG A 688 -6.78 -8.79 3.96
C ARG A 688 -6.80 -7.60 4.91
N VAL A 689 -6.65 -6.39 4.38
CA VAL A 689 -6.66 -5.13 5.13
C VAL A 689 -7.88 -4.29 4.77
N HIS A 690 -8.27 -3.36 5.63
CA HIS A 690 -9.40 -2.46 5.37
C HIS A 690 -9.01 -1.27 4.47
N ASN A 691 -7.89 -0.63 4.79
CA ASN A 691 -7.43 0.60 4.13
C ASN A 691 -5.90 0.64 3.99
N ALA A 692 -5.44 1.56 3.14
CA ALA A 692 -4.04 1.69 2.74
C ALA A 692 -3.68 3.16 2.40
N ILE A 693 -2.39 3.46 2.32
CA ILE A 693 -1.87 4.72 1.73
C ILE A 693 -1.37 4.37 0.33
N GLY A 694 -1.95 4.99 -0.71
CA GLY A 694 -1.54 4.83 -2.10
C GLY A 694 -0.71 6.01 -2.61
N ILE A 695 0.31 5.72 -3.41
CA ILE A 695 1.20 6.66 -4.07
C ILE A 695 0.99 6.57 -5.58
N PHE A 696 0.41 7.62 -6.14
CA PHE A 696 0.11 7.77 -7.56
C PHE A 696 1.23 8.57 -8.22
N ILE A 697 1.55 8.20 -9.45
CA ILE A 697 2.49 8.92 -10.30
C ILE A 697 1.76 9.31 -11.59
N GLN A 698 1.93 10.55 -12.02
CA GLN A 698 1.62 11.02 -13.36
C GLN A 698 2.97 11.33 -14.02
N PRO A 699 3.47 10.46 -14.92
CA PRO A 699 4.82 10.55 -15.50
C PRO A 699 5.09 11.81 -16.33
#